data_AF-A0A925Q639-F1
#
_entry.id   AF-A0A925Q639-F1
#
_cell.length_a   1.000
_cell.length_b   1.000
_cell.length_c   1.000
_cell.angle_alpha   90.00
_cell.angle_beta   90.00
_cell.angle_gamma   90.00
#
_symmetry.space_group_name_H-M   'P 1'
#
loop_
_entity.id
_entity.type
_entity.pdbx_description
1 polymer ?
#
loop_
_entity_poly.entity_id
_entity_poly.type
_entity_poly.pdbx_seq_one_letter_code
_entity_poly.pdbx_strand_id
1 'polypeptide(L)'
;MPRRSLKTLAIIAVVLLFGCVFVVYRFLSHKGPRPGTVLDEARQANRPASSFVAADEDYFHDMDGGIPLTPAEVKGRNTWVLWTGGNDRFWDAIGVTSLGSLDLLKTISSFPNPISGNPNDKMNFNRDNRWNYLGLVNEPCFEKPPGPDPERFGLWLDKRIVSPECPPDPFENETKYPGVRIGSRGQTLPQGQANQHLPKDKKMPVGSFYGYATGIVGLRLFPNPAFDAAAAQKWDPEKYYSDPNYYYSKDLIRPYRVGMSCAFCHVGPDPLKPPADPEHPKWENLNNSVGAQYFWIDRIFDWKADASNYVFQMFHTSRPGALDTSLVSTDNINNPRTMNAIYNLGPRLEQAKRFGKETLGPGSIDNKQLNDYVPAGDPLAQFFVPPNTVYSPRVLKDGSDSVGALGALNRVYLNIGLFSEEWLLHFNPLIGGKVVTPIEIAVARKNSSYWEATEAQTVNMALFFLKAANPHRLQDAPDGAKYLNNGNPDDAPYVERVNKGKVIFAENCARCHSSKLPVPDSPKKIYDAKGCAGKDYLQCWDEYWQWTKTEEFKSKMRAIVTAPDFLDGNYLSAEHRVPVTLLQTNACSPLATNAIRGNIWDNFSSDSYKDLPSVGSIKVYHPVTGEEQSYSLPGGGRGYTRPASLISLWSTAPFLLNNTVGTFNPSPSVEARMQSFQDSIEQMLLIKEREKDSVLGDKVPGVIDRTTTRCYLRVPSGYVPEGLKGWGETLFPSIVGEQGIEIGPIPPRTPVSLLANLMVRPEEMGLWDRLGHDRKVLHLVLDIKRKFKELGDNPTDAQAQEVLKPLADQLMALSKCPDYVVNRGHYFGTGRFGDDSHLSDQDKRDLIEFLKTF
;
A
#
# COMPACT_ATOMS: atom_id res chain seq x y z
N MET A 1 26.07 -23.27 51.14
CA MET A 1 25.80 -22.82 49.75
C MET A 1 26.94 -21.93 49.28
N PRO A 2 27.51 -22.14 48.08
CA PRO A 2 28.65 -21.36 47.62
C PRO A 2 28.24 -19.91 47.32
N ARG A 3 29.07 -18.94 47.71
CA ARG A 3 28.90 -17.48 47.55
C ARG A 3 28.50 -17.01 46.14
N ARG A 4 28.79 -17.80 45.09
CA ARG A 4 28.32 -17.55 43.71
C ARG A 4 26.80 -17.69 43.56
N SER A 5 26.17 -18.65 44.24
CA SER A 5 24.71 -18.87 44.14
C SER A 5 23.91 -17.75 44.78
N LEU A 6 24.38 -17.16 45.89
CA LEU A 6 23.72 -16.02 46.54
C LEU A 6 23.79 -14.74 45.70
N LYS A 7 24.90 -14.49 44.99
CA LYS A 7 24.99 -13.33 44.07
C LYS A 7 24.04 -13.49 42.89
N THR A 8 23.93 -14.68 42.31
CA THR A 8 22.99 -14.95 41.21
C THR A 8 21.54 -14.83 41.67
N LEU A 9 21.19 -15.36 42.86
CA LEU A 9 19.87 -15.21 43.46
C LEU A 9 19.52 -13.75 43.77
N ALA A 10 20.47 -12.97 44.29
CA ALA A 10 20.27 -11.55 44.54
C ALA A 10 20.06 -10.75 43.25
N ILE A 11 20.83 -11.04 42.18
CA ILE A 11 20.64 -10.40 40.87
C ILE A 11 19.28 -10.77 40.27
N ILE A 12 18.87 -12.04 40.34
CA ILE A 12 17.55 -12.49 39.88
C ILE A 12 16.45 -11.81 40.67
N ALA A 13 16.56 -11.73 42.00
CA ALA A 13 15.58 -11.06 42.84
C ALA A 13 15.47 -9.56 42.53
N VAL A 14 16.59 -8.87 42.30
CA VAL A 14 16.61 -7.45 41.91
C VAL A 14 16.01 -7.24 40.52
N VAL A 15 16.32 -8.09 39.54
CA VAL A 15 15.75 -8.02 38.19
C VAL A 15 14.24 -8.32 38.20
N LEU A 16 13.80 -9.30 38.98
CA LEU A 16 12.38 -9.59 39.16
C LEU A 16 11.66 -8.45 39.88
N LEU A 17 12.27 -7.85 40.90
CA LEU A 17 11.72 -6.70 41.60
C LEU A 17 11.63 -5.47 40.68
N PHE A 18 12.67 -5.18 39.89
CA PHE A 18 12.64 -4.12 38.88
C PHE A 18 11.64 -4.41 37.77
N GLY A 19 11.50 -5.67 37.33
CA GLY A 19 10.49 -6.10 36.37
C GLY A 19 9.07 -5.89 36.91
N CYS A 20 8.81 -6.31 38.16
CA CYS A 20 7.54 -6.09 38.84
C CYS A 20 7.26 -4.60 39.05
N VAL A 21 8.25 -3.81 39.49
CA VAL A 21 8.11 -2.36 39.67
C VAL A 21 7.91 -1.66 38.32
N PHE A 22 8.58 -2.09 37.24
CA PHE A 22 8.38 -1.55 35.89
C PHE A 22 7.00 -1.91 35.33
N VAL A 23 6.53 -3.14 35.54
CA VAL A 23 5.18 -3.57 35.15
C VAL A 23 4.12 -2.80 35.94
N VAL A 24 4.26 -2.69 37.26
CA VAL A 24 3.36 -1.92 38.14
C VAL A 24 3.41 -0.43 37.80
N TYR A 25 4.59 0.13 37.54
CA TYR A 25 4.75 1.50 37.06
C TYR A 25 4.08 1.70 35.70
N ARG A 26 4.24 0.79 34.73
CA ARG A 26 3.58 0.89 33.41
C ARG A 26 2.06 0.72 33.52
N PHE A 27 1.58 -0.11 34.46
CA PHE A 27 0.16 -0.30 34.74
C PHE A 27 -0.47 0.91 35.43
N LEU A 28 0.24 1.51 36.39
CA LEU A 28 -0.21 2.69 37.15
C LEU A 28 0.06 4.02 36.41
N SER A 29 0.95 4.05 35.42
CA SER A 29 1.34 5.25 34.66
C SER A 29 0.74 5.33 33.26
N HIS A 30 -0.26 4.50 32.92
CA HIS A 30 -0.98 4.65 31.65
C HIS A 30 -1.84 5.93 31.68
N LYS A 31 -1.19 7.07 31.39
CA LYS A 31 -1.82 8.40 31.31
C LYS A 31 -2.34 8.73 29.90
N GLY A 32 -2.17 7.83 28.93
CA GLY A 32 -2.64 8.01 27.56
C GLY A 32 -4.10 7.58 27.35
N PRO A 33 -4.76 8.07 26.28
CA PRO A 33 -6.12 7.66 25.93
C PRO A 33 -6.19 6.15 25.62
N ARG A 34 -7.39 5.58 25.82
CA ARG A 34 -7.69 4.17 25.52
C ARG A 34 -8.50 4.08 24.22
N PRO A 35 -8.41 2.98 23.45
CA PRO A 35 -9.32 2.74 22.34
C PRO A 35 -10.79 2.92 22.77
N GLY A 36 -11.60 3.52 21.91
CA GLY A 36 -13.01 3.82 22.11
C GLY A 36 -13.30 5.13 22.83
N THR A 37 -12.27 5.86 23.29
CA THR A 37 -12.46 7.00 24.21
C THR A 37 -12.15 8.38 23.62
N VAL A 38 -11.57 8.44 22.43
CA VAL A 38 -11.16 9.71 21.79
C VAL A 38 -12.14 10.14 20.72
N LEU A 39 -12.23 11.46 20.52
CA LEU A 39 -13.00 12.09 19.46
C LEU A 39 -12.05 12.59 18.36
N ASP A 40 -12.50 12.63 17.11
CA ASP A 40 -11.75 13.30 16.04
C ASP A 40 -11.73 14.83 16.22
N GLU A 41 -10.79 15.52 15.57
CA GLU A 41 -10.67 16.98 15.63
C GLU A 41 -11.98 17.73 15.30
N ALA A 42 -12.79 17.21 14.37
CA ALA A 42 -14.07 17.81 14.02
C ALA A 42 -15.08 17.76 15.18
N ARG A 43 -15.23 16.62 15.83
CA ARG A 43 -16.12 16.47 17.00
C ARG A 43 -15.62 17.21 18.22
N GLN A 44 -14.31 17.26 18.44
CA GLN A 44 -13.73 18.11 19.48
C GLN A 44 -14.11 19.59 19.29
N ALA A 45 -14.21 20.04 18.03
CA ALA A 45 -14.67 21.37 17.65
C ALA A 45 -16.20 21.51 17.57
N ASN A 46 -16.97 20.53 18.05
CA ASN A 46 -18.45 20.48 17.97
C ASN A 46 -18.99 20.59 16.54
N ARG A 47 -18.24 20.10 15.55
CA ARG A 47 -18.64 20.14 14.15
C ARG A 47 -19.29 18.82 13.72
N PRO A 48 -20.58 18.83 13.30
CA PRO A 48 -21.28 17.62 12.93
C PRO A 48 -20.89 17.12 11.53
N ALA A 49 -21.03 15.81 11.29
CA ALA A 49 -20.77 15.18 9.99
C ALA A 49 -21.54 15.84 8.83
N SER A 50 -22.79 16.27 9.07
CA SER A 50 -23.64 16.94 8.07
C SER A 50 -23.10 18.27 7.55
N SER A 51 -22.10 18.86 8.23
CA SER A 51 -21.44 20.09 7.78
C SER A 51 -20.27 19.87 6.80
N PHE A 52 -19.95 18.61 6.48
CA PHE A 52 -18.97 18.22 5.47
C PHE A 52 -19.70 17.78 4.20
N VAL A 53 -20.16 18.77 3.44
CA VAL A 53 -20.90 18.53 2.19
C VAL A 53 -19.95 18.07 1.09
N ALA A 54 -20.39 17.09 0.29
CA ALA A 54 -19.64 16.62 -0.87
C ALA A 54 -19.52 17.70 -1.94
N ALA A 55 -18.31 17.93 -2.44
CA ALA A 55 -18.03 18.87 -3.50
C ALA A 55 -18.75 18.48 -4.80
N ASP A 56 -19.48 19.43 -5.39
CA ASP A 56 -20.35 19.23 -6.55
C ASP A 56 -19.86 19.95 -7.81
N GLU A 57 -18.70 20.60 -7.76
CA GLU A 57 -18.07 21.23 -8.92
C GLU A 57 -17.57 20.17 -9.91
N ASP A 58 -17.96 20.29 -11.17
CA ASP A 58 -17.49 19.43 -12.27
C ASP A 58 -16.10 19.87 -12.77
N TYR A 59 -15.16 20.08 -11.84
CA TYR A 59 -13.83 20.64 -12.14
C TYR A 59 -12.93 19.67 -12.91
N PHE A 60 -12.99 18.37 -12.59
CA PHE A 60 -12.15 17.34 -13.20
C PHE A 60 -12.76 16.73 -14.47
N HIS A 61 -13.68 17.44 -15.15
CA HIS A 61 -14.50 16.91 -16.23
C HIS A 61 -13.71 16.19 -17.33
N ASP A 62 -12.49 16.65 -17.64
CA ASP A 62 -11.63 16.08 -18.68
C ASP A 62 -10.95 14.75 -18.32
N MET A 63 -10.86 14.41 -17.02
CA MET A 63 -10.29 13.11 -16.59
C MET A 63 -11.14 11.94 -17.08
N ASP A 64 -10.56 10.73 -17.04
CA ASP A 64 -11.27 9.48 -17.33
C ASP A 64 -11.90 9.46 -18.74
N GLY A 65 -11.20 10.06 -19.71
CA GLY A 65 -11.66 10.18 -21.10
C GLY A 65 -12.72 11.26 -21.35
N GLY A 66 -13.05 12.09 -20.36
CA GLY A 66 -14.06 13.15 -20.51
C GLY A 66 -15.50 12.64 -20.48
N ILE A 67 -15.74 11.51 -19.79
CA ILE A 67 -17.07 10.90 -19.74
C ILE A 67 -18.09 11.83 -19.03
N PRO A 68 -19.31 11.97 -19.56
CA PRO A 68 -20.32 12.82 -18.93
C PRO A 68 -20.80 12.18 -17.62
N LEU A 69 -20.66 12.88 -16.50
CA LEU A 69 -21.07 12.39 -15.18
C LEU A 69 -22.38 13.06 -14.70
N THR A 70 -23.19 12.32 -13.95
CA THR A 70 -24.33 12.89 -13.21
C THR A 70 -23.84 13.66 -11.98
N PRO A 71 -24.64 14.53 -11.36
CA PRO A 71 -24.23 15.25 -10.15
C PRO A 71 -23.78 14.34 -8.99
N ALA A 72 -24.37 13.15 -8.86
CA ALA A 72 -23.94 12.16 -7.86
C ALA A 72 -22.57 11.57 -8.20
N GLU A 73 -22.35 11.23 -9.47
CA GLU A 73 -21.07 10.69 -9.94
C GLU A 73 -19.94 11.75 -9.87
N VAL A 74 -20.22 13.03 -10.14
CA VAL A 74 -19.28 14.14 -9.94
C VAL A 74 -18.85 14.23 -8.48
N LYS A 75 -19.80 14.17 -7.54
CA LYS A 75 -19.49 14.11 -6.10
C LYS A 75 -18.64 12.89 -5.75
N GLY A 76 -18.92 11.75 -6.37
CA GLY A 76 -18.12 10.53 -6.23
C GLY A 76 -16.67 10.72 -6.66
N ARG A 77 -16.45 11.23 -7.88
CA ARG A 77 -15.12 11.56 -8.39
C ARG A 77 -14.40 12.56 -7.49
N ASN A 78 -15.07 13.63 -7.08
CA ASN A 78 -14.48 14.64 -6.21
C ASN A 78 -14.12 14.07 -4.83
N THR A 79 -14.93 13.18 -4.28
CA THR A 79 -14.61 12.48 -3.01
C THR A 79 -13.35 11.63 -3.18
N TRP A 80 -13.21 10.91 -4.29
CA TRP A 80 -12.01 10.12 -4.58
C TRP A 80 -10.75 10.98 -4.74
N VAL A 81 -10.87 12.13 -5.43
CA VAL A 81 -9.74 13.00 -5.78
C VAL A 81 -9.31 13.93 -4.64
N LEU A 82 -10.24 14.39 -3.79
CA LEU A 82 -9.97 15.49 -2.85
C LEU A 82 -10.19 15.16 -1.38
N TRP A 83 -11.10 14.24 -1.06
CA TRP A 83 -11.47 14.02 0.34
C TRP A 83 -10.32 13.37 1.10
N THR A 84 -9.87 14.03 2.17
CA THR A 84 -8.78 13.54 3.04
C THR A 84 -9.30 13.06 4.40
N GLY A 85 -10.53 13.45 4.79
CA GLY A 85 -11.16 13.02 6.04
C GLY A 85 -10.35 13.35 7.30
N GLY A 86 -9.63 14.48 7.30
CA GLY A 86 -8.81 14.93 8.44
C GLY A 86 -7.54 14.09 8.66
N ASN A 87 -7.12 13.29 7.67
CA ASN A 87 -5.92 12.48 7.79
C ASN A 87 -4.61 13.28 7.74
N ASP A 88 -4.64 14.60 7.56
CA ASP A 88 -3.47 15.47 7.67
C ASP A 88 -2.81 15.35 9.06
N ARG A 89 -3.61 15.12 10.10
CA ARG A 89 -3.14 14.78 11.45
C ARG A 89 -2.29 13.51 11.45
N PHE A 90 -2.72 12.47 10.74
CA PHE A 90 -2.02 11.19 10.69
C PHE A 90 -0.64 11.36 10.09
N TRP A 91 -0.56 11.97 8.91
CA TRP A 91 0.70 12.15 8.19
C TRP A 91 1.67 13.10 8.92
N ASP A 92 1.16 14.08 9.65
CA ASP A 92 1.95 14.90 10.58
C ASP A 92 2.56 14.05 11.71
N ALA A 93 1.76 13.19 12.34
CA ALA A 93 2.20 12.31 13.43
C ALA A 93 3.19 11.22 12.97
N ILE A 94 3.00 10.67 11.77
CA ILE A 94 3.96 9.73 11.18
C ILE A 94 5.28 10.39 10.82
N GLY A 95 5.28 11.69 10.48
CA GLY A 95 6.54 12.40 10.27
C GLY A 95 7.44 12.40 11.51
N VAL A 96 6.84 12.56 12.69
CA VAL A 96 7.57 12.43 13.97
C VAL A 96 7.90 10.96 14.27
N THR A 97 6.97 10.04 14.05
CA THR A 97 7.18 8.62 14.41
C THR A 97 8.22 7.92 13.52
N SER A 98 8.35 8.35 12.28
CA SER A 98 9.41 7.93 11.34
C SER A 98 10.74 8.62 11.59
N LEU A 99 10.87 9.39 12.67
CA LEU A 99 12.08 10.09 13.04
C LEU A 99 12.51 11.14 12.01
N GLY A 100 11.55 11.73 11.30
CA GLY A 100 11.76 12.72 10.25
C GLY A 100 12.17 12.17 8.88
N SER A 101 12.22 10.83 8.71
CA SER A 101 12.42 10.22 7.39
C SER A 101 11.23 10.47 6.46
N LEU A 102 10.00 10.36 6.98
CA LEU A 102 8.80 10.71 6.22
C LEU A 102 8.45 12.17 6.50
N ASP A 103 8.45 13.01 5.47
CA ASP A 103 8.03 14.41 5.59
C ASP A 103 7.33 14.87 4.32
N LEU A 104 6.01 14.69 4.25
CA LEU A 104 5.23 15.08 3.08
C LEU A 104 5.32 16.58 2.77
N LEU A 105 5.56 17.44 3.77
CA LEU A 105 5.72 18.88 3.54
C LEU A 105 7.04 19.18 2.82
N LYS A 106 8.08 18.35 3.02
CA LYS A 106 9.28 18.37 2.18
C LYS A 106 9.02 17.70 0.83
N THR A 107 8.29 16.60 0.76
CA THR A 107 7.98 15.89 -0.49
C THR A 107 7.28 16.78 -1.53
N ILE A 108 6.44 17.73 -1.09
CA ILE A 108 5.77 18.70 -1.98
C ILE A 108 6.58 19.96 -2.29
N SER A 109 7.83 20.06 -1.80
CA SER A 109 8.67 21.25 -1.94
C SER A 109 9.46 21.28 -3.25
N SER A 110 9.91 22.48 -3.62
CA SER A 110 10.90 22.73 -4.68
C SER A 110 12.12 23.53 -4.18
N PHE A 111 12.50 23.34 -2.91
CA PHE A 111 13.62 24.06 -2.27
C PHE A 111 14.96 23.83 -3.02
N PRO A 112 15.65 24.90 -3.48
CA PRO A 112 16.80 24.76 -4.39
C PRO A 112 18.17 24.70 -3.69
N ASN A 113 18.22 25.05 -2.41
CA ASN A 113 19.48 25.24 -1.68
C ASN A 113 19.95 23.95 -0.97
N PRO A 114 21.18 23.91 -0.46
CA PRO A 114 21.67 22.80 0.34
C PRO A 114 20.78 22.51 1.56
N ILE A 115 20.57 21.22 1.85
CA ILE A 115 19.76 20.71 2.98
C ILE A 115 20.59 20.35 4.22
N SER A 116 21.90 20.63 4.16
CA SER A 116 22.83 20.53 5.28
C SER A 116 24.03 21.47 5.05
N GLY A 117 24.99 21.48 5.98
CA GLY A 117 26.25 22.22 5.81
C GLY A 117 27.12 21.73 4.64
N ASN A 118 26.77 20.58 4.03
CA ASN A 118 27.42 20.11 2.81
C ASN A 118 26.77 20.79 1.58
N PRO A 119 27.51 21.57 0.78
CA PRO A 119 26.94 22.28 -0.38
C PRO A 119 26.41 21.37 -1.50
N ASN A 120 26.80 20.09 -1.49
CA ASN A 120 26.35 19.09 -2.44
C ASN A 120 25.14 18.28 -1.95
N ASP A 121 24.76 18.39 -0.68
CA ASP A 121 23.58 17.72 -0.12
C ASP A 121 22.37 18.59 -0.42
N LYS A 122 21.57 18.23 -1.44
CA LYS A 122 20.40 18.97 -1.92
C LYS A 122 19.20 18.04 -2.05
N MET A 123 17.99 18.60 -2.13
CA MET A 123 16.82 17.82 -2.49
C MET A 123 16.98 17.28 -3.92
N ASN A 124 16.74 15.97 -4.10
CA ASN A 124 16.89 15.31 -5.40
C ASN A 124 15.72 15.57 -6.36
N PHE A 125 14.66 16.21 -5.87
CA PHE A 125 13.44 16.48 -6.60
C PHE A 125 12.99 17.93 -6.44
N ASN A 126 12.21 18.39 -7.41
CA ASN A 126 11.40 19.59 -7.41
C ASN A 126 10.26 19.39 -8.44
N ARG A 127 9.45 20.42 -8.73
CA ARG A 127 8.36 20.30 -9.71
C ARG A 127 8.80 19.75 -11.07
N ASP A 128 9.98 20.15 -11.56
CA ASP A 128 10.41 19.90 -12.94
C ASP A 128 10.93 18.47 -13.17
N ASN A 129 11.09 17.66 -12.12
CA ASN A 129 11.64 16.29 -12.24
C ASN A 129 10.98 15.27 -11.30
N ARG A 130 9.91 15.63 -10.58
CA ARG A 130 9.33 14.75 -9.55
C ARG A 130 8.54 13.58 -10.14
N TRP A 131 8.05 13.67 -11.39
CA TRP A 131 7.53 12.49 -12.05
C TRP A 131 8.64 11.44 -12.21
N ASN A 132 9.79 11.83 -12.76
CA ASN A 132 10.87 10.87 -13.00
C ASN A 132 11.54 10.37 -11.70
N TYR A 133 11.68 11.24 -10.70
CA TYR A 133 12.35 10.86 -9.45
C TYR A 133 11.41 10.17 -8.44
N LEU A 134 10.19 10.69 -8.23
CA LEU A 134 9.25 10.20 -7.22
C LEU A 134 8.07 9.42 -7.82
N GLY A 135 7.75 9.60 -9.10
CA GLY A 135 6.53 9.05 -9.70
C GLY A 135 5.26 9.81 -9.36
N LEU A 136 5.39 11.04 -8.83
CA LEU A 136 4.25 11.86 -8.43
C LEU A 136 3.67 12.63 -9.62
N VAL A 137 2.34 12.68 -9.70
CA VAL A 137 1.62 13.41 -10.75
C VAL A 137 1.52 14.88 -10.35
N ASN A 138 2.14 15.76 -11.14
CA ASN A 138 1.96 17.20 -11.00
C ASN A 138 0.50 17.58 -11.31
N GLU A 139 -0.09 18.42 -10.46
CA GLU A 139 -1.40 19.01 -10.74
C GLU A 139 -1.28 20.02 -11.90
N PRO A 140 -2.17 19.96 -12.91
CA PRO A 140 -2.29 21.01 -13.92
C PRO A 140 -2.55 22.38 -13.29
N CYS A 141 -2.27 23.47 -14.01
CA CYS A 141 -2.43 24.84 -13.53
C CYS A 141 -1.49 25.28 -12.38
N PHE A 142 -0.36 24.61 -12.20
CA PHE A 142 0.68 25.00 -11.26
C PHE A 142 2.02 25.26 -11.95
N GLU A 143 2.80 26.17 -11.36
CA GLU A 143 4.19 26.46 -11.71
C GLU A 143 5.11 26.23 -10.50
N LYS A 144 6.39 26.03 -10.78
CA LYS A 144 7.42 25.94 -9.75
C LYS A 144 7.49 27.27 -8.98
N PRO A 145 7.69 27.26 -7.64
CA PRO A 145 7.81 28.50 -6.90
C PRO A 145 9.00 29.33 -7.38
N PRO A 146 8.83 30.64 -7.65
CA PRO A 146 9.94 31.53 -8.00
C PRO A 146 10.82 31.89 -6.78
N GLY A 147 10.37 31.57 -5.57
CA GLY A 147 11.04 31.89 -4.31
C GLY A 147 10.23 31.38 -3.10
N PRO A 148 10.68 31.66 -1.87
CA PRO A 148 9.92 31.34 -0.67
C PRO A 148 8.61 32.16 -0.64
N ASP A 149 7.48 31.51 -0.41
CA ASP A 149 6.17 32.16 -0.44
C ASP A 149 5.82 32.80 0.93
N PRO A 150 5.73 34.14 1.03
CA PRO A 150 5.40 34.82 2.28
C PRO A 150 3.96 34.58 2.76
N GLU A 151 3.02 34.22 1.88
CA GLU A 151 1.66 33.83 2.26
C GLU A 151 1.58 32.36 2.70
N ARG A 152 2.68 31.61 2.54
CA ARG A 152 2.84 30.20 2.95
C ARG A 152 4.04 30.01 3.86
N PHE A 153 4.24 30.92 4.81
CA PHE A 153 5.24 30.76 5.88
C PHE A 153 6.69 30.64 5.39
N GLY A 154 6.99 31.13 4.19
CA GLY A 154 8.32 31.09 3.58
C GLY A 154 8.69 29.73 2.97
N LEU A 155 7.70 28.85 2.82
CA LEU A 155 7.89 27.54 2.19
C LEU A 155 8.04 27.66 0.67
N TRP A 156 8.67 26.66 0.06
CA TRP A 156 8.89 26.56 -1.39
C TRP A 156 7.86 25.63 -2.03
N LEU A 157 6.59 26.03 -2.01
CA LEU A 157 5.47 25.25 -2.53
C LEU A 157 5.11 25.68 -3.95
N ASP A 158 4.66 24.74 -4.78
CA ASP A 158 4.18 25.04 -6.13
C ASP A 158 3.07 26.10 -6.11
N LYS A 159 3.13 27.03 -7.05
CA LYS A 159 2.23 28.17 -7.11
C LYS A 159 1.18 27.95 -8.18
N ARG A 160 -0.08 28.19 -7.83
CA ARG A 160 -1.18 28.12 -8.78
C ARG A 160 -1.11 29.26 -9.79
N ILE A 161 -1.18 28.92 -11.08
CA ILE A 161 -1.40 29.88 -12.16
C ILE A 161 -2.89 30.21 -12.17
N VAL A 162 -3.24 31.49 -12.05
CA VAL A 162 -4.64 31.95 -12.15
C VAL A 162 -4.81 32.68 -13.48
N SER A 163 -5.52 32.03 -14.40
CA SER A 163 -5.87 32.54 -15.73
C SER A 163 -7.30 32.11 -16.09
N PRO A 164 -7.88 32.59 -17.20
CA PRO A 164 -9.18 32.09 -17.67
C PRO A 164 -9.23 30.56 -17.85
N GLU A 165 -8.13 29.95 -18.26
CA GLU A 165 -7.97 28.50 -18.46
C GLU A 165 -7.70 27.76 -17.15
N CYS A 166 -7.24 28.48 -16.12
CA CYS A 166 -6.91 27.98 -14.80
C CYS A 166 -7.61 28.83 -13.71
N PRO A 167 -8.96 28.83 -13.64
CA PRO A 167 -9.70 29.63 -12.65
C PRO A 167 -9.35 29.17 -11.24
N PRO A 168 -9.43 29.99 -10.18
CA PRO A 168 -9.07 29.59 -8.81
C PRO A 168 -9.60 28.22 -8.40
N ASP A 169 -8.84 27.45 -7.61
CA ASP A 169 -9.28 26.13 -7.14
C ASP A 169 -10.61 26.30 -6.38
N PRO A 170 -11.74 25.74 -6.88
CA PRO A 170 -13.04 25.94 -6.27
C PRO A 170 -13.15 25.28 -4.87
N PHE A 171 -12.31 24.31 -4.58
CA PHE A 171 -12.31 23.56 -3.33
C PHE A 171 -11.60 24.31 -2.20
N GLU A 172 -10.84 25.37 -2.52
CA GLU A 172 -10.27 26.31 -1.54
C GLU A 172 -11.29 27.35 -1.03
N ASN A 173 -12.53 27.31 -1.51
CA ASN A 173 -13.58 28.22 -1.07
C ASN A 173 -13.96 28.01 0.40
N GLU A 174 -13.35 28.79 1.30
CA GLU A 174 -13.57 28.71 2.76
C GLU A 174 -14.98 29.13 3.19
N THR A 175 -15.78 29.74 2.32
CA THR A 175 -17.20 30.04 2.62
C THR A 175 -18.08 28.83 2.37
N LYS A 176 -17.86 28.14 1.24
CA LYS A 176 -18.61 26.93 0.88
C LYS A 176 -18.13 25.71 1.68
N TYR A 177 -16.83 25.62 1.90
CA TYR A 177 -16.16 24.50 2.56
C TYR A 177 -15.38 24.96 3.80
N PRO A 178 -16.02 25.63 4.78
CA PRO A 178 -15.30 26.21 5.91
C PRO A 178 -14.48 25.16 6.65
N GLY A 179 -13.22 25.42 6.97
CA GLY A 179 -12.36 24.48 7.69
C GLY A 179 -12.76 24.28 9.15
N VAL A 180 -12.12 23.32 9.83
CA VAL A 180 -12.39 23.04 11.25
C VAL A 180 -11.60 24.01 12.13
N ARG A 181 -12.30 24.87 12.86
CA ARG A 181 -11.70 25.81 13.82
C ARG A 181 -11.32 25.07 15.11
N ILE A 182 -10.06 24.70 15.24
CA ILE A 182 -9.48 24.01 16.39
C ILE A 182 -8.04 24.50 16.63
N GLY A 183 -7.59 24.50 17.89
CA GLY A 183 -6.26 24.96 18.26
C GLY A 183 -5.98 26.40 17.84
N SER A 184 -4.89 26.61 17.10
CA SER A 184 -4.46 27.93 16.61
C SER A 184 -5.19 28.39 15.34
N ARG A 185 -5.98 27.54 14.66
CA ARG A 185 -6.68 27.92 13.41
C ARG A 185 -7.60 29.12 13.62
N GLY A 186 -7.33 30.21 12.91
CA GLY A 186 -8.03 31.49 13.00
C GLY A 186 -7.55 32.42 14.12
N GLN A 187 -6.52 32.05 14.90
CA GLN A 187 -5.94 32.90 15.92
C GLN A 187 -4.87 33.84 15.36
N THR A 188 -4.62 34.94 16.06
CA THR A 188 -3.56 35.90 15.73
C THR A 188 -2.19 35.35 16.13
N LEU A 189 -1.19 35.53 15.26
CA LEU A 189 0.19 35.13 15.50
C LEU A 189 1.03 36.33 15.98
N PRO A 190 1.93 36.16 16.97
CA PRO A 190 2.76 37.23 17.52
C PRO A 190 3.85 37.68 16.54
N GLN A 191 4.37 38.89 16.75
CA GLN A 191 5.53 39.42 16.02
C GLN A 191 6.85 38.96 16.68
N GLY A 192 7.89 38.70 15.88
CA GLY A 192 9.21 38.22 16.32
C GLY A 192 10.28 38.38 15.23
N GLN A 193 11.56 38.28 15.60
CA GLN A 193 12.70 38.52 14.69
C GLN A 193 12.82 37.54 13.50
N ALA A 194 12.13 36.39 13.54
CA ALA A 194 12.05 35.42 12.44
C ALA A 194 10.85 35.63 11.48
N ASN A 195 10.04 36.68 11.68
CA ASN A 195 8.65 36.75 11.17
C ASN A 195 8.47 37.60 9.90
N GLN A 196 9.41 37.59 8.95
CA GLN A 196 9.18 38.22 7.63
C GLN A 196 8.26 37.39 6.71
N HIS A 197 7.96 36.15 7.09
CA HIS A 197 7.24 35.19 6.27
C HIS A 197 5.84 34.84 6.80
N LEU A 198 5.26 35.60 7.73
CA LEU A 198 3.88 35.37 8.19
C LEU A 198 2.85 35.91 7.17
N PRO A 199 1.64 35.31 7.09
CA PRO A 199 0.55 35.84 6.29
C PRO A 199 0.26 37.32 6.60
N LYS A 200 -0.15 38.10 5.58
CA LYS A 200 -0.35 39.55 5.71
C LYS A 200 -1.34 39.95 6.80
N ASP A 201 -2.40 39.16 6.99
CA ASP A 201 -3.44 39.39 7.99
C ASP A 201 -3.01 38.95 9.42
N LYS A 202 -1.82 38.38 9.56
CA LYS A 202 -1.18 37.92 10.80
C LYS A 202 -2.04 36.91 11.56
N LYS A 203 -2.86 36.15 10.85
CA LYS A 203 -3.67 35.09 11.42
C LYS A 203 -3.24 33.75 10.85
N MET A 204 -3.34 32.74 11.68
CA MET A 204 -3.32 31.38 11.18
C MET A 204 -4.62 31.14 10.41
N PRO A 205 -4.60 30.71 9.13
CA PRO A 205 -5.84 30.44 8.40
C PRO A 205 -6.64 29.33 9.06
N VAL A 206 -7.98 29.38 8.90
CA VAL A 206 -8.82 28.22 9.20
C VAL A 206 -8.79 27.23 8.03
N GLY A 207 -8.78 27.76 6.80
CA GLY A 207 -8.69 26.96 5.58
C GLY A 207 -10.02 26.38 5.13
N SER A 208 -9.95 25.65 4.02
CA SER A 208 -11.03 24.77 3.56
C SER A 208 -10.91 23.39 4.20
N PHE A 209 -12.03 22.69 4.42
CA PHE A 209 -11.96 21.28 4.83
C PHE A 209 -11.49 20.33 3.71
N TYR A 210 -11.44 20.79 2.45
CA TYR A 210 -10.73 20.12 1.36
C TYR A 210 -9.24 20.52 1.27
N GLY A 211 -8.79 21.46 2.10
CA GLY A 211 -7.41 21.97 2.11
C GLY A 211 -7.06 22.79 0.87
N TYR A 212 -5.84 23.31 0.83
CA TYR A 212 -5.29 24.01 -0.34
C TYR A 212 -4.57 23.03 -1.27
N ALA A 213 -4.63 23.25 -2.58
CA ALA A 213 -3.87 22.45 -3.54
C ALA A 213 -2.36 22.60 -3.31
N THR A 214 -1.62 21.50 -3.42
CA THR A 214 -0.15 21.51 -3.24
C THR A 214 0.62 21.55 -4.57
N GLY A 215 -0.08 21.48 -5.71
CA GLY A 215 0.53 21.26 -7.02
C GLY A 215 0.84 19.79 -7.33
N ILE A 216 0.40 18.84 -6.48
CA ILE A 216 0.49 17.39 -6.68
C ILE A 216 -0.91 16.80 -6.50
N VAL A 217 -1.36 16.00 -7.47
CA VAL A 217 -2.69 15.40 -7.43
C VAL A 217 -2.83 14.48 -6.21
N GLY A 218 -3.88 14.71 -5.41
CA GLY A 218 -4.21 13.90 -4.24
C GLY A 218 -3.50 14.29 -2.93
N LEU A 219 -2.67 15.32 -2.93
CA LEU A 219 -2.14 15.93 -1.70
C LEU A 219 -2.76 17.31 -1.48
N ARG A 220 -3.18 17.59 -0.24
CA ARG A 220 -3.84 18.84 0.15
C ARG A 220 -3.19 19.42 1.41
N LEU A 221 -3.05 20.74 1.46
CA LEU A 221 -2.38 21.47 2.53
C LEU A 221 -3.40 21.99 3.56
N PHE A 222 -3.16 21.73 4.83
CA PHE A 222 -4.05 22.13 5.93
C PHE A 222 -3.28 22.94 6.98
N PRO A 223 -3.77 24.12 7.40
CA PRO A 223 -3.16 24.87 8.49
C PRO A 223 -2.99 23.97 9.74
N ASN A 224 -1.79 23.90 10.33
CA ASN A 224 -1.55 23.07 11.50
C ASN A 224 -2.17 23.70 12.77
N PRO A 225 -3.17 23.08 13.41
CA PRO A 225 -3.81 23.62 14.61
C PRO A 225 -2.88 23.68 15.83
N ALA A 226 -1.72 23.00 15.80
CA ALA A 226 -0.70 23.09 16.84
C ALA A 226 0.26 24.27 16.63
N PHE A 227 0.25 24.94 15.47
CA PHE A 227 1.15 26.05 15.16
C PHE A 227 0.66 27.33 15.85
N ASP A 228 0.90 27.40 17.15
CA ASP A 228 0.50 28.50 18.03
C ASP A 228 1.52 29.66 18.05
N ALA A 229 1.32 30.60 18.97
CA ALA A 229 2.20 31.75 19.14
C ALA A 229 3.67 31.37 19.42
N ALA A 230 3.91 30.30 20.20
CA ALA A 230 5.26 29.86 20.54
C ALA A 230 5.91 29.13 19.37
N ALA A 231 5.16 28.31 18.63
CA ALA A 231 5.61 27.70 17.39
C ALA A 231 5.99 28.76 16.34
N ALA A 232 5.14 29.78 16.17
CA ALA A 232 5.39 30.88 15.23
C ALA A 232 6.68 31.67 15.56
N GLN A 233 7.00 31.87 16.84
CA GLN A 233 8.25 32.54 17.24
C GLN A 233 9.50 31.72 16.96
N LYS A 234 9.38 30.39 16.93
CA LYS A 234 10.50 29.47 16.68
C LYS A 234 10.68 29.15 15.19
N TRP A 235 9.67 29.45 14.37
CA TRP A 235 9.64 29.05 12.97
C TRP A 235 10.71 29.77 12.14
N ASP A 236 11.59 28.97 11.54
CA ASP A 236 12.59 29.38 10.58
C ASP A 236 12.45 28.48 9.33
N PRO A 237 11.87 29.01 8.22
CA PRO A 237 11.62 28.20 7.03
C PRO A 237 12.90 27.81 6.29
N GLU A 238 13.99 28.57 6.43
CA GLU A 238 15.26 28.19 5.80
C GLU A 238 15.89 27.02 6.54
N LYS A 239 15.97 27.10 7.88
CA LYS A 239 16.50 26.00 8.71
C LYS A 239 15.66 24.74 8.64
N TYR A 240 14.35 24.86 8.42
CA TYR A 240 13.49 23.70 8.16
C TYR A 240 14.00 22.81 7.00
N TYR A 241 14.58 23.43 5.97
CA TYR A 241 15.20 22.68 4.88
C TYR A 241 16.69 22.42 5.11
N SER A 242 17.44 23.38 5.65
CA SER A 242 18.91 23.40 5.61
C SER A 242 19.64 22.96 6.88
N ASP A 243 18.97 22.86 8.03
CA ASP A 243 19.61 22.53 9.31
C ASP A 243 19.06 21.22 9.91
N PRO A 244 19.84 20.11 9.84
CA PRO A 244 19.45 18.84 10.44
C PRO A 244 19.10 18.90 11.93
N ASN A 245 19.74 19.77 12.71
CA ASN A 245 19.46 19.91 14.13
C ASN A 245 18.10 20.59 14.38
N TYR A 246 17.64 21.37 13.41
CA TYR A 246 16.34 22.03 13.46
C TYR A 246 15.24 21.10 12.96
N TYR A 247 15.39 20.52 11.76
CA TYR A 247 14.31 19.73 11.15
C TYR A 247 14.15 18.30 11.67
N TYR A 248 15.18 17.71 12.30
CA TYR A 248 15.01 16.45 13.05
C TYR A 248 14.59 16.66 14.51
N SER A 249 14.18 17.87 14.89
CA SER A 249 13.60 18.11 16.20
C SER A 249 12.17 17.57 16.29
N LYS A 250 11.92 16.67 17.25
CA LYS A 250 10.57 16.18 17.58
C LYS A 250 9.61 17.29 18.03
N ASP A 251 10.15 18.42 18.47
CA ASP A 251 9.39 19.55 19.02
C ASP A 251 9.13 20.64 17.96
N LEU A 252 9.59 20.44 16.72
CA LEU A 252 9.33 21.35 15.61
C LEU A 252 7.86 21.22 15.18
N ILE A 253 7.09 22.28 15.38
CA ILE A 253 5.73 22.38 14.84
C ILE A 253 5.78 23.14 13.52
N ARG A 254 5.38 22.47 12.44
CA ARG A 254 5.30 23.03 11.08
C ARG A 254 4.00 23.82 10.90
N PRO A 255 3.97 24.90 10.09
CA PRO A 255 2.78 25.71 9.89
C PRO A 255 1.67 24.98 9.15
N TYR A 256 2.00 23.95 8.38
CA TYR A 256 1.03 23.14 7.65
C TYR A 256 1.21 21.65 7.94
N ARG A 257 0.10 20.94 7.83
CA ARG A 257 0.02 19.49 7.67
C ARG A 257 -0.36 19.18 6.22
N VAL A 258 0.01 18.00 5.74
CA VAL A 258 -0.34 17.53 4.40
C VAL A 258 -1.31 16.36 4.56
N GLY A 259 -2.52 16.50 4.03
CA GLY A 259 -3.51 15.44 3.92
C GLY A 259 -3.41 14.74 2.56
N MET A 260 -3.89 13.51 2.51
CA MET A 260 -3.83 12.63 1.35
C MET A 260 -5.23 12.16 0.97
N SER A 261 -5.58 12.17 -0.31
CA SER A 261 -6.78 11.50 -0.83
C SER A 261 -6.43 10.18 -1.52
N CYS A 262 -7.44 9.41 -1.91
CA CYS A 262 -7.24 8.17 -2.65
C CYS A 262 -6.52 8.39 -4.00
N ALA A 263 -6.72 9.56 -4.63
CA ALA A 263 -6.06 9.89 -5.89
C ALA A 263 -4.54 9.87 -5.83
N PHE A 264 -3.92 10.13 -4.67
CA PHE A 264 -2.46 10.08 -4.54
C PHE A 264 -1.91 8.71 -4.96
N CYS A 265 -2.58 7.62 -4.57
CA CYS A 265 -2.15 6.25 -4.89
C CYS A 265 -2.80 5.67 -6.15
N HIS A 266 -3.85 6.31 -6.67
CA HIS A 266 -4.71 5.71 -7.70
C HIS A 266 -4.82 6.48 -9.02
N VAL A 267 -4.52 7.79 -9.02
CA VAL A 267 -4.45 8.56 -10.26
C VAL A 267 -3.12 8.33 -10.94
N GLY A 268 -3.16 8.10 -12.25
CA GLY A 268 -1.98 8.00 -13.10
C GLY A 268 -2.28 8.45 -14.53
N PRO A 269 -1.27 8.45 -15.42
CA PRO A 269 -1.47 8.75 -16.82
C PRO A 269 -2.45 7.80 -17.49
N ASP A 270 -3.43 8.35 -18.19
CA ASP A 270 -4.39 7.61 -18.99
C ASP A 270 -3.67 6.87 -20.13
N PRO A 271 -3.74 5.53 -20.23
CA PRO A 271 -3.09 4.77 -21.29
C PRO A 271 -3.58 5.13 -22.71
N LEU A 272 -4.79 5.64 -22.86
CA LEU A 272 -5.36 6.08 -24.14
C LEU A 272 -5.06 7.55 -24.46
N LYS A 273 -4.64 8.33 -23.46
CA LYS A 273 -4.24 9.73 -23.63
C LYS A 273 -2.97 10.06 -22.82
N PRO A 274 -1.86 9.34 -23.01
CA PRO A 274 -0.67 9.57 -22.21
C PRO A 274 -0.15 11.01 -22.44
N PRO A 275 0.35 11.68 -21.39
CA PRO A 275 0.89 13.03 -21.53
C PRO A 275 2.14 13.01 -22.40
N ALA A 276 2.29 14.01 -23.27
CA ALA A 276 3.50 14.20 -24.07
C ALA A 276 4.71 14.54 -23.17
N ASP A 277 4.46 15.31 -22.11
CA ASP A 277 5.40 15.59 -21.03
C ASP A 277 4.75 15.22 -19.69
N PRO A 278 5.20 14.15 -19.01
CA PRO A 278 4.61 13.72 -17.76
C PRO A 278 4.90 14.66 -16.57
N GLU A 279 5.85 15.59 -16.67
CA GLU A 279 6.05 16.63 -15.67
C GLU A 279 5.01 17.77 -15.83
N HIS A 280 4.38 17.89 -17.01
CA HIS A 280 3.37 18.89 -17.34
C HIS A 280 2.09 18.26 -17.93
N PRO A 281 1.39 17.39 -17.18
CA PRO A 281 0.17 16.76 -17.68
C PRO A 281 -0.98 17.78 -17.74
N LYS A 282 -1.99 17.45 -18.53
CA LYS A 282 -3.33 18.07 -18.46
C LYS A 282 -4.31 17.12 -17.78
N TRP A 283 -5.47 17.62 -17.35
CA TRP A 283 -6.53 16.79 -16.78
C TRP A 283 -6.99 15.67 -17.73
N GLU A 284 -7.05 15.94 -19.04
CA GLU A 284 -7.36 14.93 -20.08
C GLU A 284 -6.36 13.78 -20.18
N ASN A 285 -5.16 13.93 -19.58
CA ASN A 285 -4.13 12.91 -19.57
C ASN A 285 -4.18 12.00 -18.33
N LEU A 286 -5.13 12.21 -17.42
CA LEU A 286 -5.17 11.53 -16.12
C LEU A 286 -6.42 10.67 -15.98
N ASN A 287 -6.24 9.53 -15.31
CA ASN A 287 -7.29 8.56 -15.06
C ASN A 287 -7.29 8.11 -13.59
N ASN A 288 -8.47 7.98 -12.99
CA ASN A 288 -8.68 7.66 -11.58
C ASN A 288 -8.56 6.16 -11.24
N SER A 289 -8.57 5.29 -12.24
CA SER A 289 -8.79 3.86 -12.07
C SER A 289 -7.56 3.00 -12.42
N VAL A 290 -6.52 3.58 -13.01
CA VAL A 290 -5.32 2.88 -13.51
C VAL A 290 -4.33 2.48 -12.40
N GLY A 291 -4.35 3.18 -11.26
CA GLY A 291 -3.34 3.02 -10.22
C GLY A 291 -2.09 3.88 -10.48
N ALA A 292 -1.41 4.32 -9.42
CA ALA A 292 -0.16 5.08 -9.55
C ALA A 292 1.03 4.17 -9.88
N GLN A 293 1.09 3.68 -11.12
CA GLN A 293 2.04 2.67 -11.60
C GLN A 293 3.52 3.10 -11.57
N TYR A 294 3.79 4.39 -11.37
CA TYR A 294 5.12 5.00 -11.47
C TYR A 294 5.69 5.42 -10.11
N PHE A 295 4.95 5.21 -9.01
CA PHE A 295 5.32 5.62 -7.66
C PHE A 295 6.62 5.00 -7.16
N TRP A 296 7.53 5.82 -6.62
CA TRP A 296 8.76 5.40 -5.96
C TRP A 296 8.67 5.60 -4.45
N ILE A 297 8.07 4.63 -3.76
CA ILE A 297 7.76 4.78 -2.32
C ILE A 297 9.01 4.97 -1.45
N ASP A 298 10.13 4.36 -1.84
CA ASP A 298 11.42 4.49 -1.18
C ASP A 298 11.94 5.92 -1.14
N ARG A 299 11.52 6.76 -2.08
CA ARG A 299 11.91 8.18 -2.16
C ARG A 299 10.80 9.12 -1.67
N ILE A 300 9.54 8.67 -1.70
CA ILE A 300 8.40 9.44 -1.18
C ILE A 300 8.37 9.35 0.36
N PHE A 301 8.60 8.17 0.94
CA PHE A 301 8.51 7.91 2.39
C PHE A 301 9.84 8.05 3.13
N ASP A 302 10.95 8.14 2.40
CA ASP A 302 12.22 8.70 2.89
C ASP A 302 12.62 9.85 1.96
N TRP A 303 12.26 11.09 2.34
CA TRP A 303 12.46 12.26 1.47
C TRP A 303 13.94 12.52 1.14
N LYS A 304 14.87 12.04 1.97
CA LYS A 304 16.32 12.14 1.73
C LYS A 304 16.85 10.97 0.90
N ALA A 305 16.17 9.82 0.93
CA ALA A 305 16.58 8.58 0.27
C ALA A 305 17.99 8.10 0.70
N ASP A 306 18.26 8.06 2.00
CA ASP A 306 19.58 7.69 2.51
C ASP A 306 19.80 6.16 2.45
N ALA A 307 20.49 5.71 1.39
CA ALA A 307 20.82 4.30 1.19
C ALA A 307 21.64 3.66 2.32
N SER A 308 22.30 4.45 3.17
CA SER A 308 23.02 3.93 4.34
C SER A 308 22.12 3.69 5.56
N ASN A 309 20.82 4.01 5.47
CA ASN A 309 19.81 3.65 6.45
C ASN A 309 19.09 2.36 6.02
N TYR A 310 18.98 1.39 6.93
CA TYR A 310 18.27 0.14 6.65
C TYR A 310 16.78 0.35 6.36
N VAL A 311 16.15 1.38 6.94
CA VAL A 311 14.74 1.71 6.66
C VAL A 311 14.55 2.03 5.17
N PHE A 312 15.48 2.77 4.56
CA PHE A 312 15.49 2.99 3.12
C PHE A 312 15.63 1.67 2.35
N GLN A 313 16.56 0.79 2.76
CA GLN A 313 16.76 -0.52 2.12
C GLN A 313 15.49 -1.39 2.16
N MET A 314 14.71 -1.31 3.24
CA MET A 314 13.41 -1.96 3.35
C MET A 314 12.42 -1.40 2.33
N PHE A 315 12.26 -0.08 2.27
CA PHE A 315 11.39 0.54 1.28
C PHE A 315 11.82 0.26 -0.16
N HIS A 316 13.13 0.21 -0.41
CA HIS A 316 13.73 -0.04 -1.72
C HIS A 316 13.40 -1.44 -2.28
N THR A 317 12.87 -2.35 -1.45
CA THR A 317 12.29 -3.62 -1.95
C THR A 317 10.96 -3.43 -2.69
N SER A 318 10.30 -2.28 -2.52
CA SER A 318 9.12 -1.91 -3.27
C SER A 318 9.53 -1.40 -4.66
N ARG A 319 9.25 -2.19 -5.70
CA ARG A 319 9.46 -1.77 -7.09
C ARG A 319 8.53 -0.60 -7.43
N PRO A 320 8.83 0.18 -8.48
CA PRO A 320 7.95 1.26 -8.92
C PRO A 320 6.50 0.81 -9.09
N GLY A 321 5.56 1.59 -8.56
CA GLY A 321 4.13 1.27 -8.56
C GLY A 321 3.68 0.22 -7.54
N ALA A 322 4.58 -0.27 -6.67
CA ALA A 322 4.26 -1.14 -5.55
C ALA A 322 4.50 -0.45 -4.20
N LEU A 323 3.68 -0.81 -3.21
CA LEU A 323 3.69 -0.26 -1.86
C LEU A 323 3.29 -1.36 -0.87
N ASP A 324 3.93 -1.38 0.29
CA ASP A 324 3.42 -2.09 1.45
C ASP A 324 2.63 -1.14 2.37
N THR A 325 1.30 -1.12 2.21
CA THR A 325 0.42 -0.32 3.06
C THR A 325 0.37 -0.85 4.50
N SER A 326 0.72 -2.12 4.71
CA SER A 326 0.73 -2.70 6.05
C SER A 326 1.80 -2.05 6.91
N LEU A 327 2.88 -1.49 6.34
CA LEU A 327 3.94 -0.84 7.10
C LEU A 327 3.44 0.15 8.16
N VAL A 328 2.36 0.89 7.86
CA VAL A 328 1.75 1.76 8.86
C VAL A 328 1.16 0.91 9.99
N SER A 329 0.16 0.09 9.70
CA SER A 329 -0.42 -0.87 10.65
C SER A 329 0.36 -2.19 10.66
N THR A 330 1.66 -2.11 10.94
CA THR A 330 2.61 -3.19 10.60
C THR A 330 2.17 -4.54 11.12
N ASP A 331 2.06 -5.48 10.19
CA ASP A 331 1.94 -6.90 10.50
C ASP A 331 3.32 -7.58 10.53
N ASN A 332 4.42 -6.84 10.51
CA ASN A 332 5.80 -7.35 10.44
C ASN A 332 6.04 -8.32 9.27
N ILE A 333 5.42 -8.07 8.11
CA ILE A 333 5.69 -8.79 6.88
C ILE A 333 6.01 -7.76 5.79
N ASN A 334 7.23 -7.77 5.25
CA ASN A 334 7.58 -7.01 4.06
C ASN A 334 6.87 -7.61 2.84
N ASN A 335 5.76 -7.00 2.42
CA ASN A 335 4.92 -7.50 1.34
C ASN A 335 4.49 -6.43 0.32
N PRO A 336 5.44 -5.74 -0.34
CA PRO A 336 5.11 -4.72 -1.32
C PRO A 336 4.17 -5.25 -2.40
N ARG A 337 3.09 -4.52 -2.66
CA ARG A 337 2.02 -4.89 -3.58
C ARG A 337 1.73 -3.75 -4.56
N THR A 338 1.46 -4.10 -5.82
CA THR A 338 1.05 -3.14 -6.84
C THR A 338 -0.24 -2.44 -6.45
N MET A 339 -0.30 -1.14 -6.72
CA MET A 339 -1.54 -0.38 -6.60
C MET A 339 -2.63 -1.06 -7.44
N ASN A 340 -3.80 -1.27 -6.85
CA ASN A 340 -4.90 -1.93 -7.54
C ASN A 340 -5.50 -0.99 -8.58
N ALA A 341 -5.46 -1.41 -9.84
CA ALA A 341 -6.34 -0.85 -10.85
C ALA A 341 -7.79 -1.28 -10.57
N ILE A 342 -8.73 -0.36 -10.72
CA ILE A 342 -10.15 -0.56 -10.51
C ILE A 342 -10.82 -0.54 -11.88
N TYR A 343 -11.29 -1.68 -12.35
CA TYR A 343 -11.97 -1.81 -13.64
C TYR A 343 -13.26 -2.61 -13.51
N ASN A 344 -14.27 -2.26 -14.30
CA ASN A 344 -15.52 -3.01 -14.48
C ASN A 344 -16.21 -3.36 -13.15
N LEU A 345 -16.47 -2.37 -12.30
CA LEU A 345 -17.16 -2.59 -11.02
C LEU A 345 -18.54 -3.24 -11.21
N GLY A 346 -19.31 -2.81 -12.22
CA GLY A 346 -20.63 -3.39 -12.53
C GLY A 346 -20.56 -4.89 -12.81
N PRO A 347 -19.78 -5.34 -13.82
CA PRO A 347 -19.57 -6.76 -14.06
C PRO A 347 -19.02 -7.56 -12.86
N ARG A 348 -18.14 -6.96 -12.03
CA ARG A 348 -17.67 -7.59 -10.78
C ARG A 348 -18.79 -7.82 -9.78
N LEU A 349 -19.67 -6.84 -9.59
CA LEU A 349 -20.85 -6.99 -8.74
C LEU A 349 -21.76 -8.10 -9.26
N GLU A 350 -22.02 -8.14 -10.57
CA GLU A 350 -22.82 -9.21 -11.18
C GLU A 350 -22.21 -10.59 -10.93
N GLN A 351 -20.88 -10.72 -11.06
CA GLN A 351 -20.18 -11.96 -10.74
C GLN A 351 -20.20 -12.30 -9.23
N ALA A 352 -20.19 -11.29 -8.35
CA ALA A 352 -20.24 -11.49 -6.91
C ALA A 352 -21.49 -12.30 -6.49
N LYS A 353 -22.61 -12.19 -7.23
CA LYS A 353 -23.82 -13.00 -6.99
C LYS A 353 -23.59 -14.51 -7.18
N ARG A 354 -22.56 -14.88 -7.94
CA ARG A 354 -22.16 -16.27 -8.19
C ARG A 354 -21.10 -16.74 -7.22
N PHE A 355 -20.02 -15.98 -7.05
CA PHE A 355 -18.82 -16.45 -6.33
C PHE A 355 -18.44 -15.63 -5.09
N GLY A 356 -19.05 -14.46 -4.91
CA GLY A 356 -18.71 -13.45 -3.91
C GLY A 356 -19.61 -13.42 -2.69
N LYS A 357 -20.44 -14.44 -2.46
CA LYS A 357 -21.28 -14.53 -1.25
C LYS A 357 -20.41 -14.73 -0.01
N GLU A 358 -20.61 -13.88 0.98
CA GLU A 358 -19.89 -13.87 2.25
C GLU A 358 -20.88 -13.71 3.41
N THR A 359 -20.53 -14.28 4.55
CA THR A 359 -21.28 -14.10 5.81
C THR A 359 -20.54 -13.10 6.70
N LEU A 360 -21.22 -12.01 7.02
CA LEU A 360 -20.72 -11.00 7.94
C LEU A 360 -20.89 -11.44 9.39
N GLY A 361 -19.89 -11.13 10.20
CA GLY A 361 -19.83 -11.43 11.62
C GLY A 361 -20.15 -10.21 12.49
N PRO A 362 -20.01 -10.34 13.82
CA PRO A 362 -20.02 -9.20 14.73
C PRO A 362 -18.99 -8.16 14.29
N GLY A 363 -19.35 -6.88 14.35
CA GLY A 363 -18.49 -5.77 13.91
C GLY A 363 -18.44 -5.58 12.39
N SER A 364 -18.26 -6.63 11.59
CA SER A 364 -18.27 -6.49 10.12
C SER A 364 -19.67 -6.28 9.54
N ILE A 365 -20.71 -6.73 10.23
CA ILE A 365 -22.10 -6.38 9.90
C ILE A 365 -22.40 -4.89 10.06
N ASP A 366 -21.58 -4.15 10.80
CA ASP A 366 -21.78 -2.72 10.99
C ASP A 366 -21.50 -1.94 9.71
N ASN A 367 -20.77 -2.48 8.71
CA ASN A 367 -20.53 -1.76 7.45
C ASN A 367 -21.86 -1.35 6.78
N LYS A 368 -21.98 -0.08 6.40
CA LYS A 368 -23.08 0.35 5.53
C LYS A 368 -23.06 -0.41 4.21
N GLN A 369 -24.24 -0.80 3.75
CA GLN A 369 -24.46 -1.57 2.53
C GLN A 369 -25.21 -0.72 1.51
N LEU A 370 -25.23 -1.15 0.24
CA LEU A 370 -25.93 -0.40 -0.82
C LEU A 370 -27.40 -0.14 -0.46
N ASN A 371 -28.06 -1.11 0.17
CA ASN A 371 -29.45 -1.03 0.64
C ASN A 371 -29.73 0.08 1.66
N ASP A 372 -28.70 0.61 2.33
CA ASP A 372 -28.85 1.76 3.23
C ASP A 372 -29.06 3.08 2.45
N TYR A 373 -28.70 3.11 1.15
CA TYR A 373 -28.67 4.32 0.33
C TYR A 373 -29.59 4.27 -0.89
N VAL A 374 -30.01 3.09 -1.32
CA VAL A 374 -30.90 2.90 -2.47
C VAL A 374 -32.23 2.26 -2.05
N PRO A 375 -33.35 2.55 -2.73
CA PRO A 375 -34.63 1.93 -2.43
C PRO A 375 -34.61 0.43 -2.73
N ALA A 376 -35.50 -0.35 -2.10
CA ALA A 376 -35.55 -1.81 -2.25
C ALA A 376 -35.76 -2.32 -3.69
N GLY A 377 -36.33 -1.49 -4.58
CA GLY A 377 -36.50 -1.82 -6.00
C GLY A 377 -35.30 -1.50 -6.88
N ASP A 378 -34.27 -0.85 -6.35
CA ASP A 378 -33.04 -0.55 -7.09
C ASP A 378 -32.20 -1.82 -7.29
N PRO A 379 -31.63 -2.06 -8.49
CA PRO A 379 -30.75 -3.20 -8.73
C PRO A 379 -29.58 -3.31 -7.75
N LEU A 380 -29.09 -2.22 -7.19
CA LEU A 380 -27.99 -2.23 -6.22
C LEU A 380 -28.42 -2.79 -4.85
N ALA A 381 -29.72 -2.81 -4.53
CA ALA A 381 -30.23 -3.39 -3.28
C ALA A 381 -30.07 -4.92 -3.18
N GLN A 382 -29.75 -5.59 -4.29
CA GLN A 382 -29.60 -7.06 -4.30
C GLN A 382 -28.25 -7.54 -3.73
N PHE A 383 -27.28 -6.64 -3.54
CA PHE A 383 -25.92 -7.01 -3.13
C PHE A 383 -25.73 -7.17 -1.62
N PHE A 384 -26.78 -6.94 -0.84
CA PHE A 384 -26.86 -7.32 0.56
C PHE A 384 -28.23 -7.94 0.86
N VAL A 385 -28.21 -9.06 1.58
CA VAL A 385 -29.41 -9.79 2.00
C VAL A 385 -29.35 -9.93 3.53
N PRO A 386 -30.27 -9.28 4.26
CA PRO A 386 -30.38 -9.44 5.70
C PRO A 386 -30.54 -10.92 6.11
N PRO A 387 -30.04 -11.32 7.30
CA PRO A 387 -29.46 -10.45 8.31
C PRO A 387 -27.99 -10.08 8.10
N ASN A 388 -27.21 -10.87 7.35
CA ASN A 388 -25.76 -10.72 7.31
C ASN A 388 -25.07 -11.31 6.06
N THR A 389 -25.80 -11.52 4.96
CA THR A 389 -25.22 -12.01 3.71
C THR A 389 -24.86 -10.85 2.80
N VAL A 390 -23.62 -10.76 2.35
CA VAL A 390 -23.17 -9.75 1.39
C VAL A 390 -22.60 -10.42 0.14
N TYR A 391 -22.75 -9.76 -1.01
CA TYR A 391 -22.11 -10.16 -2.26
C TYR A 391 -20.94 -9.22 -2.54
N SER A 392 -19.72 -9.67 -2.21
CA SER A 392 -18.50 -8.88 -2.36
C SER A 392 -17.83 -9.08 -3.73
N PRO A 393 -17.41 -7.99 -4.41
CA PRO A 393 -16.61 -8.06 -5.63
C PRO A 393 -15.14 -8.46 -5.40
N ARG A 394 -14.66 -8.48 -4.13
CA ARG A 394 -13.29 -8.88 -3.71
C ARG A 394 -12.16 -8.29 -4.58
N VAL A 395 -11.91 -6.99 -4.46
CA VAL A 395 -10.91 -6.28 -5.30
C VAL A 395 -9.49 -6.41 -4.74
N LEU A 396 -9.31 -6.59 -3.42
CA LEU A 396 -7.98 -6.70 -2.82
C LEU A 396 -7.25 -7.99 -3.24
N LYS A 397 -5.92 -7.96 -3.24
CA LYS A 397 -5.06 -9.03 -3.78
C LYS A 397 -5.29 -10.40 -3.12
N ASP A 398 -5.76 -10.45 -1.89
CA ASP A 398 -6.11 -11.65 -1.12
C ASP A 398 -7.62 -11.86 -0.99
N GLY A 399 -8.44 -10.93 -1.52
CA GLY A 399 -9.88 -10.92 -1.38
C GLY A 399 -10.36 -10.70 0.06
N SER A 400 -9.58 -10.00 0.88
CA SER A 400 -9.94 -9.69 2.28
C SER A 400 -11.06 -8.67 2.42
N ASP A 401 -11.29 -7.82 1.42
CA ASP A 401 -12.38 -6.83 1.32
C ASP A 401 -13.75 -7.50 1.06
N SER A 402 -14.07 -8.44 1.92
CA SER A 402 -15.20 -9.36 1.82
C SER A 402 -16.46 -8.82 2.50
N VAL A 403 -16.58 -7.50 2.65
CA VAL A 403 -17.67 -6.81 3.38
C VAL A 403 -18.64 -6.02 2.47
N GLY A 404 -18.54 -6.23 1.16
CA GLY A 404 -19.31 -5.49 0.15
C GLY A 404 -18.59 -4.25 -0.38
N ALA A 405 -19.09 -3.69 -1.47
CA ALA A 405 -18.43 -2.59 -2.19
C ALA A 405 -18.24 -1.33 -1.33
N LEU A 406 -19.24 -0.94 -0.54
CA LEU A 406 -19.15 0.26 0.30
C LEU A 406 -18.19 0.07 1.47
N GLY A 407 -18.23 -1.08 2.16
CA GLY A 407 -17.28 -1.37 3.24
C GLY A 407 -15.83 -1.41 2.74
N ALA A 408 -15.60 -1.98 1.55
CA ALA A 408 -14.29 -1.97 0.90
C ALA A 408 -13.80 -0.55 0.60
N LEU A 409 -14.64 0.31 0.01
CA LEU A 409 -14.30 1.70 -0.29
C LEU A 409 -14.06 2.54 0.99
N ASN A 410 -14.89 2.37 2.01
CA ASN A 410 -14.75 3.08 3.29
C ASN A 410 -13.41 2.76 3.98
N ARG A 411 -12.98 1.49 3.95
CA ARG A 411 -11.71 1.07 4.57
C ARG A 411 -10.51 1.84 4.01
N VAL A 412 -10.52 2.17 2.72
CA VAL A 412 -9.38 2.86 2.06
C VAL A 412 -9.05 4.18 2.77
N TYR A 413 -10.05 4.90 3.29
CA TYR A 413 -9.85 6.15 4.02
C TYR A 413 -9.18 5.93 5.39
N LEU A 414 -9.52 4.85 6.10
CA LEU A 414 -8.80 4.46 7.32
C LEU A 414 -7.35 4.07 7.01
N ASN A 415 -7.11 3.33 5.93
CA ASN A 415 -5.75 2.94 5.52
C ASN A 415 -4.84 4.16 5.27
N ILE A 416 -5.38 5.30 4.83
CA ILE A 416 -4.64 6.55 4.62
C ILE A 416 -4.70 7.51 5.82
N GLY A 417 -5.25 7.10 6.96
CA GLY A 417 -5.14 7.83 8.23
C GLY A 417 -6.39 8.57 8.71
N LEU A 418 -7.56 8.35 8.11
CA LEU A 418 -8.81 8.88 8.65
C LEU A 418 -9.02 8.40 10.10
N PHE A 419 -9.47 9.31 10.97
CA PHE A 419 -9.68 9.09 12.40
C PHE A 419 -8.45 8.50 13.12
N SER A 420 -7.28 9.04 12.79
CA SER A 420 -6.00 8.63 13.38
C SER A 420 -5.87 8.84 14.89
N GLU A 421 -6.75 9.62 15.50
CA GLU A 421 -6.87 9.76 16.94
C GLU A 421 -7.12 8.40 17.59
N GLU A 422 -8.04 7.62 17.02
CA GLU A 422 -8.39 6.28 17.47
C GLU A 422 -7.45 5.23 16.86
N TRP A 423 -7.20 5.31 15.54
CA TRP A 423 -6.44 4.29 14.81
C TRP A 423 -5.06 4.00 15.43
N LEU A 424 -4.31 5.05 15.80
CA LEU A 424 -2.99 4.94 16.40
C LEU A 424 -3.01 4.39 17.85
N LEU A 425 -4.18 4.20 18.46
CA LEU A 425 -4.33 3.53 19.76
C LEU A 425 -4.35 2.01 19.64
N HIS A 426 -4.44 1.45 18.44
CA HIS A 426 -4.55 0.00 18.24
C HIS A 426 -3.23 -0.71 17.96
N PHE A 427 -2.21 -0.01 17.47
CA PHE A 427 -0.89 -0.57 17.13
C PHE A 427 0.22 0.47 17.37
N ASN A 428 1.48 0.08 17.16
CA ASN A 428 2.60 1.03 17.08
C ASN A 428 2.99 1.14 15.60
N PRO A 429 2.86 2.31 14.97
CA PRO A 429 3.16 2.44 13.55
C PRO A 429 4.64 2.15 13.25
N LEU A 430 4.91 1.65 12.04
CA LEU A 430 6.25 1.36 11.46
C LEU A 430 7.05 0.23 12.13
N ILE A 431 7.08 0.17 13.46
CA ILE A 431 7.96 -0.74 14.23
C ILE A 431 7.18 -1.90 14.86
N GLY A 432 5.89 -1.71 15.18
CA GLY A 432 5.07 -2.73 15.81
C GLY A 432 5.41 -2.98 17.29
N GLY A 433 5.29 -4.22 17.75
CA GLY A 433 5.57 -4.60 19.14
C GLY A 433 4.45 -4.32 20.15
N LYS A 434 3.32 -3.76 19.70
CA LYS A 434 2.05 -3.66 20.44
C LYS A 434 1.09 -4.74 19.93
N VAL A 435 0.24 -5.25 20.82
CA VAL A 435 -0.86 -6.14 20.38
C VAL A 435 -1.80 -5.31 19.53
N VAL A 436 -2.00 -5.74 18.29
CA VAL A 436 -2.94 -5.11 17.38
C VAL A 436 -4.37 -5.45 17.82
N THR A 437 -5.27 -4.48 17.77
CA THR A 437 -6.70 -4.65 18.08
C THR A 437 -7.55 -4.06 16.96
N PRO A 438 -8.83 -4.48 16.81
CA PRO A 438 -9.70 -3.98 15.75
C PRO A 438 -9.99 -2.49 15.85
N ILE A 439 -10.06 -1.81 14.69
CA ILE A 439 -10.75 -0.52 14.62
C ILE A 439 -12.24 -0.77 14.42
N GLU A 440 -13.03 -0.50 15.46
CA GLU A 440 -14.45 -0.80 15.46
C GLU A 440 -15.27 0.28 14.73
N ILE A 441 -16.09 -0.11 13.77
CA ILE A 441 -16.98 0.81 13.02
C ILE A 441 -17.95 1.52 13.97
N ALA A 442 -18.47 0.82 14.98
CA ALA A 442 -19.34 1.41 16.00
C ALA A 442 -18.65 2.55 16.76
N VAL A 443 -17.36 2.41 17.10
CA VAL A 443 -16.55 3.47 17.71
C VAL A 443 -16.36 4.62 16.73
N ALA A 444 -16.00 4.33 15.47
CA ALA A 444 -15.81 5.36 14.44
C ALA A 444 -17.07 6.21 14.24
N ARG A 445 -18.26 5.59 14.12
CA ARG A 445 -19.54 6.32 14.05
C ARG A 445 -19.89 7.08 15.31
N LYS A 446 -19.51 6.57 16.48
CA LYS A 446 -19.80 7.23 17.75
C LYS A 446 -18.90 8.43 17.98
N ASN A 447 -17.68 8.46 17.42
CA ASN A 447 -16.64 9.38 17.85
C ASN A 447 -15.97 10.18 16.71
N SER A 448 -16.30 9.95 15.45
CA SER A 448 -15.72 10.68 14.31
C SER A 448 -16.78 11.23 13.36
N SER A 449 -16.80 12.56 13.21
CA SER A 449 -17.60 13.23 12.18
C SER A 449 -17.02 12.99 10.78
N TYR A 450 -15.69 12.85 10.67
CA TYR A 450 -15.04 12.54 9.39
C TYR A 450 -15.42 11.15 8.86
N TRP A 451 -15.50 10.14 9.74
CA TRP A 451 -15.96 8.79 9.37
C TRP A 451 -17.40 8.81 8.86
N GLU A 452 -18.33 9.40 9.60
CA GLU A 452 -19.73 9.50 9.18
C GLU A 452 -19.90 10.24 7.85
N ALA A 453 -19.18 11.35 7.66
CA ALA A 453 -19.17 12.10 6.41
C ALA A 453 -18.62 11.25 5.25
N THR A 454 -17.62 10.41 5.51
CA THR A 454 -17.06 9.48 4.51
C THR A 454 -18.11 8.44 4.12
N GLU A 455 -18.72 7.76 5.10
CA GLU A 455 -19.74 6.75 4.82
C GLU A 455 -20.90 7.30 3.99
N ALA A 456 -21.36 8.52 4.30
CA ALA A 456 -22.45 9.18 3.58
C ALA A 456 -22.12 9.51 2.12
N GLN A 457 -20.84 9.69 1.79
CA GLN A 457 -20.38 10.03 0.44
C GLN A 457 -20.01 8.80 -0.40
N THR A 458 -19.74 7.66 0.23
CA THR A 458 -19.21 6.46 -0.44
C THR A 458 -20.12 5.85 -1.48
N VAL A 459 -21.45 6.00 -1.36
CA VAL A 459 -22.37 5.57 -2.42
C VAL A 459 -22.12 6.31 -3.73
N ASN A 460 -21.81 7.60 -3.69
CA ASN A 460 -21.50 8.40 -4.87
C ASN A 460 -20.19 7.94 -5.53
N MET A 461 -19.19 7.55 -4.72
CA MET A 461 -17.95 6.96 -5.25
C MET A 461 -18.22 5.64 -5.97
N ALA A 462 -19.08 4.78 -5.40
CA ALA A 462 -19.48 3.53 -6.05
C ALA A 462 -20.18 3.81 -7.39
N LEU A 463 -21.11 4.79 -7.44
CA LEU A 463 -21.76 5.21 -8.69
C LEU A 463 -20.76 5.72 -9.73
N PHE A 464 -19.78 6.52 -9.32
CA PHE A 464 -18.70 6.96 -10.20
C PHE A 464 -17.93 5.77 -10.79
N PHE A 465 -17.48 4.81 -9.98
CA PHE A 465 -16.75 3.63 -10.48
C PHE A 465 -17.60 2.66 -11.31
N LEU A 466 -18.92 2.63 -11.11
CA LEU A 466 -19.83 1.88 -11.99
C LEU A 466 -19.81 2.42 -13.43
N LYS A 467 -19.44 3.68 -13.62
CA LYS A 467 -19.45 4.36 -14.92
C LYS A 467 -18.05 4.62 -15.50
N ALA A 468 -17.08 4.97 -14.67
CA ALA A 468 -15.78 5.47 -15.10
C ALA A 468 -14.69 4.40 -15.25
N ALA A 469 -14.85 3.25 -14.59
CA ALA A 469 -13.83 2.20 -14.51
C ALA A 469 -13.75 1.33 -15.78
N ASN A 470 -13.72 1.94 -16.97
CA ASN A 470 -13.74 1.24 -18.25
C ASN A 470 -12.35 0.71 -18.66
N PRO A 471 -12.27 -0.39 -19.43
CA PRO A 471 -11.02 -0.88 -20.00
C PRO A 471 -10.34 0.11 -20.94
N HIS A 472 -9.01 0.15 -20.90
CA HIS A 472 -8.15 0.82 -21.89
C HIS A 472 -7.61 -0.23 -22.87
N ARG A 473 -8.21 -0.37 -24.06
CA ARG A 473 -7.78 -1.36 -25.06
C ARG A 473 -6.60 -0.80 -25.87
N LEU A 474 -5.61 -1.64 -26.17
CA LEU A 474 -4.42 -1.21 -26.92
C LEU A 474 -4.78 -0.64 -28.30
N GLN A 475 -5.78 -1.20 -28.97
CA GLN A 475 -6.25 -0.72 -30.27
C GLN A 475 -6.73 0.74 -30.25
N ASP A 476 -7.21 1.23 -29.10
CA ASP A 476 -7.76 2.58 -28.94
C ASP A 476 -6.68 3.59 -28.50
N ALA A 477 -5.47 3.10 -28.18
CA ALA A 477 -4.36 3.93 -27.76
C ALA A 477 -3.65 4.60 -28.96
N PRO A 478 -3.00 5.76 -28.78
CA PRO A 478 -2.22 6.41 -29.83
C PRO A 478 -1.16 5.46 -30.39
N ASP A 479 -1.13 5.30 -31.71
CA ASP A 479 -0.27 4.34 -32.43
C ASP A 479 -0.41 2.87 -31.99
N GLY A 480 -1.44 2.51 -31.21
CA GLY A 480 -1.59 1.17 -30.65
C GLY A 480 -1.76 0.09 -31.72
N ALA A 481 -2.41 0.42 -32.84
CA ALA A 481 -2.61 -0.49 -33.96
C ALA A 481 -1.30 -1.07 -34.53
N LYS A 482 -0.16 -0.38 -34.42
CA LYS A 482 1.13 -0.91 -34.89
C LYS A 482 1.56 -2.17 -34.14
N TYR A 483 1.09 -2.36 -32.91
CA TYR A 483 1.36 -3.55 -32.11
C TYR A 483 0.40 -4.71 -32.39
N LEU A 484 -0.65 -4.46 -33.18
CA LEU A 484 -1.62 -5.44 -33.66
C LEU A 484 -1.35 -5.72 -35.15
N ASN A 485 -0.26 -6.45 -35.40
CA ASN A 485 0.24 -6.80 -36.74
C ASN A 485 0.62 -5.59 -37.62
N ASN A 486 1.44 -4.67 -37.11
CA ASN A 486 1.91 -3.50 -37.85
C ASN A 486 0.77 -2.67 -38.48
N GLY A 487 -0.39 -2.61 -37.80
CA GLY A 487 -1.57 -1.89 -38.26
C GLY A 487 -2.48 -2.67 -39.21
N ASN A 488 -2.24 -3.97 -39.44
CA ASN A 488 -3.10 -4.84 -40.24
C ASN A 488 -3.69 -5.99 -39.40
N PRO A 489 -4.60 -5.71 -38.44
CA PRO A 489 -5.17 -6.73 -37.56
C PRO A 489 -6.05 -7.75 -38.30
N ASP A 490 -6.44 -7.48 -39.55
CA ASP A 490 -7.30 -8.33 -40.37
C ASP A 490 -6.51 -9.27 -41.31
N ASP A 491 -5.18 -9.20 -41.30
CA ASP A 491 -4.32 -10.12 -42.05
C ASP A 491 -4.59 -11.58 -41.67
N ALA A 492 -4.87 -12.44 -42.65
CA ALA A 492 -5.31 -13.81 -42.39
C ALA A 492 -4.31 -14.63 -41.54
N PRO A 493 -2.98 -14.60 -41.79
CA PRO A 493 -2.00 -15.20 -40.89
C PRO A 493 -2.06 -14.69 -39.46
N TYR A 494 -2.21 -13.37 -39.25
CA TYR A 494 -2.31 -12.81 -37.90
C TYR A 494 -3.60 -13.22 -37.19
N VAL A 495 -4.74 -13.16 -37.89
CA VAL A 495 -6.04 -13.61 -37.38
C VAL A 495 -5.98 -15.08 -36.97
N GLU A 496 -5.31 -15.92 -37.75
CA GLU A 496 -5.07 -17.34 -37.39
C GLU A 496 -4.28 -17.47 -36.08
N ARG A 497 -3.21 -16.67 -35.90
CA ARG A 497 -2.42 -16.65 -34.66
C ARG A 497 -3.24 -16.19 -33.46
N VAL A 498 -4.02 -15.11 -33.60
CA VAL A 498 -4.93 -14.64 -32.54
C VAL A 498 -5.96 -15.71 -32.19
N ASN A 499 -6.52 -16.41 -33.19
CA ASN A 499 -7.48 -17.50 -32.96
C ASN A 499 -6.85 -18.70 -32.26
N LYS A 500 -5.59 -19.05 -32.58
CA LYS A 500 -4.82 -20.04 -31.80
C LYS A 500 -4.62 -19.58 -30.36
N GLY A 501 -4.24 -18.31 -30.17
CA GLY A 501 -4.12 -17.68 -28.86
C GLY A 501 -5.41 -17.75 -28.02
N LYS A 502 -6.58 -17.53 -28.64
CA LYS A 502 -7.90 -17.70 -28.00
C LYS A 502 -8.11 -19.12 -27.47
N VAL A 503 -7.80 -20.14 -28.27
CA VAL A 503 -7.93 -21.54 -27.86
C VAL A 503 -6.98 -21.86 -26.70
N ILE A 504 -5.72 -21.44 -26.80
CA ILE A 504 -4.71 -21.63 -25.75
C ILE A 504 -5.17 -20.96 -24.44
N PHE A 505 -5.66 -19.72 -24.52
CA PHE A 505 -6.18 -18.99 -23.38
C PHE A 505 -7.38 -19.71 -22.74
N ALA A 506 -8.33 -20.19 -23.55
CA ALA A 506 -9.50 -20.92 -23.07
C ALA A 506 -9.13 -22.16 -22.24
N GLU A 507 -8.12 -22.91 -22.68
CA GLU A 507 -7.75 -24.18 -22.06
C GLU A 507 -6.83 -24.02 -20.84
N ASN A 508 -5.98 -22.99 -20.85
CA ASN A 508 -4.88 -22.87 -19.88
C ASN A 508 -5.04 -21.70 -18.90
N CYS A 509 -5.68 -20.60 -19.32
CA CYS A 509 -5.69 -19.35 -18.56
C CYS A 509 -7.09 -18.98 -18.03
N ALA A 510 -8.12 -19.18 -18.84
CA ALA A 510 -9.46 -18.64 -18.61
C ALA A 510 -10.14 -19.11 -17.32
N ARG A 511 -9.79 -20.30 -16.81
CA ARG A 511 -10.30 -20.83 -15.52
C ARG A 511 -9.97 -19.93 -14.32
N CYS A 512 -8.91 -19.12 -14.41
CA CYS A 512 -8.55 -18.12 -13.39
C CYS A 512 -8.73 -16.69 -13.91
N HIS A 513 -8.56 -16.48 -15.21
CA HIS A 513 -8.54 -15.16 -15.85
C HIS A 513 -9.76 -14.89 -16.74
N SER A 514 -10.94 -15.40 -16.39
CA SER A 514 -12.19 -15.01 -17.05
C SER A 514 -13.33 -14.90 -16.04
N SER A 515 -14.10 -13.83 -16.18
CA SER A 515 -15.37 -13.67 -15.47
C SER A 515 -16.55 -14.29 -16.24
N LYS A 516 -16.40 -14.43 -17.56
CA LYS A 516 -17.29 -15.25 -18.40
C LYS A 516 -16.84 -16.72 -18.30
N LEU A 517 -17.48 -17.48 -17.42
CA LEU A 517 -17.18 -18.90 -17.18
C LEU A 517 -18.32 -19.80 -17.68
N PRO A 518 -18.03 -21.06 -18.09
CA PRO A 518 -19.05 -22.01 -18.53
C PRO A 518 -20.07 -22.35 -17.43
N VAL A 519 -21.29 -22.67 -17.85
CA VAL A 519 -22.26 -23.35 -16.98
C VAL A 519 -21.97 -24.86 -17.03
N PRO A 520 -21.76 -25.52 -15.88
CA PRO A 520 -21.49 -26.96 -15.86
C PRO A 520 -22.76 -27.77 -16.19
N ASP A 521 -22.60 -28.92 -16.85
CA ASP A 521 -23.72 -29.84 -17.18
C ASP A 521 -24.30 -30.52 -15.94
N SER A 522 -23.47 -30.67 -14.92
CA SER A 522 -23.86 -31.14 -13.59
C SER A 522 -23.64 -30.04 -12.56
N PRO A 523 -24.52 -29.92 -11.55
CA PRO A 523 -24.32 -29.00 -10.43
C PRO A 523 -22.90 -29.16 -9.84
N LYS A 524 -22.22 -28.04 -9.57
CA LYS A 524 -20.90 -27.99 -8.94
C LYS A 524 -21.00 -27.13 -7.69
N LYS A 525 -20.42 -27.53 -6.57
CA LYS A 525 -20.60 -26.82 -5.28
C LYS A 525 -20.26 -25.34 -5.35
N ILE A 526 -19.20 -24.98 -6.08
CA ILE A 526 -18.78 -23.57 -6.23
C ILE A 526 -19.83 -22.71 -6.98
N TYR A 527 -20.64 -23.32 -7.85
CA TYR A 527 -21.73 -22.68 -8.59
C TYR A 527 -23.06 -22.78 -7.82
N ASP A 528 -23.38 -23.95 -7.25
CA ASP A 528 -24.69 -24.26 -6.65
C ASP A 528 -24.91 -23.57 -5.31
N ALA A 529 -23.85 -23.40 -4.51
CA ALA A 529 -23.93 -22.73 -3.22
C ALA A 529 -24.19 -21.21 -3.34
N LYS A 530 -24.22 -20.67 -4.58
CA LYS A 530 -24.12 -19.24 -4.88
C LYS A 530 -23.00 -18.61 -4.06
N GLY A 531 -21.83 -19.24 -4.09
CA GLY A 531 -20.65 -18.86 -3.33
C GLY A 531 -20.20 -19.97 -2.40
N CYS A 532 -18.99 -20.47 -2.67
CA CYS A 532 -18.25 -21.24 -1.70
C CYS A 532 -17.27 -20.31 -0.98
N ALA A 533 -17.35 -20.27 0.34
CA ALA A 533 -16.50 -19.47 1.22
C ALA A 533 -16.44 -20.15 2.60
N GLY A 534 -15.54 -19.71 3.47
CA GLY A 534 -15.36 -20.31 4.80
C GLY A 534 -14.65 -21.66 4.78
N LYS A 535 -14.89 -22.44 5.84
CA LYS A 535 -14.17 -23.68 6.15
C LYS A 535 -14.16 -24.74 5.03
N ASP A 536 -15.22 -24.78 4.23
CA ASP A 536 -15.41 -25.79 3.17
C ASP A 536 -14.86 -25.32 1.81
N TYR A 537 -14.24 -24.13 1.75
CA TYR A 537 -13.78 -23.50 0.51
C TYR A 537 -12.88 -24.40 -0.33
N LEU A 538 -11.89 -25.07 0.29
CA LEU A 538 -10.94 -25.91 -0.46
C LEU A 538 -11.63 -27.12 -1.14
N GLN A 539 -12.69 -27.68 -0.55
CA GLN A 539 -13.41 -28.78 -1.20
C GLN A 539 -14.09 -28.31 -2.49
N CYS A 540 -14.69 -27.11 -2.47
CA CYS A 540 -15.29 -26.53 -3.67
C CYS A 540 -14.24 -26.11 -4.70
N TRP A 541 -13.12 -25.54 -4.23
CA TRP A 541 -12.00 -25.17 -5.07
C TRP A 541 -11.43 -26.39 -5.79
N ASP A 542 -11.24 -27.50 -5.09
CA ASP A 542 -10.70 -28.72 -5.67
C ASP A 542 -11.68 -29.32 -6.69
N GLU A 543 -12.98 -29.35 -6.40
CA GLU A 543 -14.00 -29.78 -7.37
C GLU A 543 -13.98 -28.91 -8.64
N TYR A 544 -13.96 -27.58 -8.47
CA TYR A 544 -13.85 -26.63 -9.57
C TYR A 544 -12.57 -26.87 -10.38
N TRP A 545 -11.43 -26.97 -9.70
CA TRP A 545 -10.13 -27.13 -10.31
C TRP A 545 -10.06 -28.41 -11.14
N GLN A 546 -10.56 -29.55 -10.63
CA GLN A 546 -10.60 -30.79 -11.40
C GLN A 546 -11.58 -30.71 -12.58
N TRP A 547 -12.76 -30.11 -12.39
CA TRP A 547 -13.71 -29.92 -13.49
C TRP A 547 -13.12 -29.06 -14.61
N THR A 548 -12.37 -28.00 -14.29
CA THR A 548 -11.75 -27.13 -15.30
C THR A 548 -10.71 -27.83 -16.18
N LYS A 549 -10.24 -29.02 -15.78
CA LYS A 549 -9.31 -29.84 -16.58
C LYS A 549 -10.03 -30.73 -17.60
N THR A 550 -11.34 -30.92 -17.47
CA THR A 550 -12.13 -31.81 -18.33
C THR A 550 -12.40 -31.19 -19.70
N GLU A 551 -12.66 -32.03 -20.71
CA GLU A 551 -13.11 -31.55 -22.03
C GLU A 551 -14.46 -30.85 -21.98
N GLU A 552 -15.32 -31.15 -21.00
CA GLU A 552 -16.58 -30.44 -20.80
C GLU A 552 -16.31 -28.94 -20.58
N PHE A 553 -15.44 -28.59 -19.63
CA PHE A 553 -15.07 -27.20 -19.37
C PHE A 553 -14.36 -26.61 -20.59
N LYS A 554 -13.33 -27.28 -21.10
CA LYS A 554 -12.47 -26.75 -22.16
C LYS A 554 -13.26 -26.47 -23.45
N SER A 555 -14.14 -27.38 -23.88
CA SER A 555 -14.96 -27.19 -25.08
C SER A 555 -15.92 -26.01 -24.96
N LYS A 556 -16.61 -25.88 -23.83
CA LYS A 556 -17.49 -24.73 -23.56
C LYS A 556 -16.70 -23.43 -23.44
N MET A 557 -15.55 -23.46 -22.80
CA MET A 557 -14.69 -22.27 -22.65
C MET A 557 -14.14 -21.83 -24.01
N ARG A 558 -13.74 -22.75 -24.91
CA ARG A 558 -13.36 -22.42 -26.29
C ARG A 558 -14.47 -21.66 -27.01
N ALA A 559 -15.73 -22.11 -26.88
CA ALA A 559 -16.88 -21.42 -27.46
C ALA A 559 -17.07 -20.00 -26.88
N ILE A 560 -16.87 -19.82 -25.57
CA ILE A 560 -16.96 -18.50 -24.91
C ILE A 560 -15.85 -17.56 -25.36
N VAL A 561 -14.59 -18.01 -25.40
CA VAL A 561 -13.44 -17.15 -25.76
C VAL A 561 -13.43 -16.76 -27.23
N THR A 562 -13.96 -17.63 -28.11
CA THR A 562 -14.04 -17.35 -29.54
C THR A 562 -15.22 -16.47 -29.93
N ALA A 563 -16.16 -16.23 -29.02
CA ALA A 563 -17.27 -15.32 -29.26
C ALA A 563 -16.79 -13.87 -29.44
N PRO A 564 -17.42 -13.08 -30.34
CA PRO A 564 -17.01 -11.71 -30.62
C PRO A 564 -17.17 -10.78 -29.41
N ASP A 565 -18.12 -11.07 -28.52
CA ASP A 565 -18.38 -10.29 -27.31
C ASP A 565 -17.51 -10.72 -26.13
N PHE A 566 -16.55 -11.64 -26.28
CA PHE A 566 -15.81 -12.24 -25.15
C PHE A 566 -15.22 -11.20 -24.18
N LEU A 567 -14.71 -10.09 -24.69
CA LEU A 567 -14.10 -9.01 -23.89
C LEU A 567 -15.14 -8.05 -23.28
N ASP A 568 -16.38 -8.03 -23.77
CA ASP A 568 -17.41 -7.11 -23.31
C ASP A 568 -17.92 -7.50 -21.93
N GLY A 569 -17.73 -6.62 -20.95
CA GLY A 569 -18.04 -6.90 -19.55
C GLY A 569 -17.19 -8.00 -18.91
N ASN A 570 -16.15 -8.50 -19.60
CA ASN A 570 -15.25 -9.49 -19.02
C ASN A 570 -14.05 -8.80 -18.38
N TYR A 571 -13.92 -8.90 -17.06
CA TYR A 571 -12.77 -8.32 -16.37
C TYR A 571 -11.57 -9.24 -16.22
N LEU A 572 -11.55 -10.33 -16.99
CA LEU A 572 -10.39 -11.20 -17.17
C LEU A 572 -9.76 -11.67 -15.85
N SER A 573 -10.64 -11.95 -14.88
CA SER A 573 -10.37 -12.61 -13.60
C SER A 573 -11.64 -13.33 -13.16
N ALA A 574 -11.49 -14.39 -12.37
CA ALA A 574 -12.62 -15.11 -11.78
C ALA A 574 -12.89 -14.73 -10.31
N GLU A 575 -12.03 -13.90 -9.69
CA GLU A 575 -12.13 -13.47 -8.28
C GLU A 575 -12.14 -14.62 -7.24
N HIS A 576 -11.74 -15.81 -7.65
CA HIS A 576 -11.50 -16.91 -6.72
C HIS A 576 -10.27 -16.61 -5.84
N ARG A 577 -10.26 -17.16 -4.64
CA ARG A 577 -9.09 -17.18 -3.77
C ARG A 577 -8.26 -18.39 -4.14
N VAL A 578 -7.19 -18.20 -4.91
CA VAL A 578 -6.35 -19.31 -5.38
C VAL A 578 -5.32 -19.65 -4.30
N PRO A 579 -5.20 -20.93 -3.89
CA PRO A 579 -4.16 -21.35 -2.96
C PRO A 579 -2.76 -21.03 -3.48
N VAL A 580 -1.90 -20.44 -2.64
CA VAL A 580 -0.51 -20.15 -3.02
C VAL A 580 0.31 -21.44 -3.24
N THR A 581 -0.14 -22.58 -2.72
CA THR A 581 0.41 -23.91 -3.05
C THR A 581 0.27 -24.26 -4.53
N LEU A 582 -0.77 -23.72 -5.19
CA LEU A 582 -0.94 -23.82 -6.63
C LEU A 582 -0.09 -22.75 -7.34
N LEU A 583 -0.21 -21.48 -6.94
CA LEU A 583 0.46 -20.39 -7.65
C LEU A 583 1.99 -20.42 -7.54
N GLN A 584 2.51 -20.92 -6.42
CA GLN A 584 3.94 -20.95 -6.07
C GLN A 584 4.63 -19.58 -6.12
N THR A 585 3.85 -18.49 -6.09
CA THR A 585 4.36 -17.11 -5.97
C THR A 585 4.86 -16.85 -4.56
N ASN A 586 5.59 -15.76 -4.36
CA ASN A 586 6.02 -15.34 -3.03
C ASN A 586 4.83 -15.31 -2.02
N ALA A 587 5.01 -15.94 -0.87
CA ALA A 587 3.95 -16.15 0.11
C ALA A 587 3.73 -14.98 1.09
N CYS A 588 4.56 -13.93 1.09
CA CYS A 588 4.47 -12.87 2.10
C CYS A 588 3.19 -12.04 1.98
N SER A 589 2.73 -11.71 0.77
CA SER A 589 1.44 -11.02 0.60
C SER A 589 0.25 -11.88 1.07
N PRO A 590 0.12 -13.16 0.65
CA PRO A 590 -0.95 -14.05 1.14
C PRO A 590 -0.94 -14.37 2.64
N LEU A 591 0.17 -14.09 3.33
CA LEU A 591 0.33 -14.32 4.77
C LEU A 591 -0.06 -13.12 5.64
N ALA A 592 -0.48 -12.00 5.03
CA ALA A 592 -0.87 -10.79 5.76
C ALA A 592 -1.89 -11.08 6.88
N THR A 593 -1.67 -10.49 8.05
CA THR A 593 -2.51 -10.76 9.24
C THR A 593 -3.54 -9.69 9.53
N ASN A 594 -3.46 -8.51 8.89
CA ASN A 594 -4.29 -7.38 9.29
C ASN A 594 -5.80 -7.60 9.18
N ALA A 595 -6.26 -8.47 8.26
CA ALA A 595 -7.68 -8.74 8.03
C ALA A 595 -8.21 -10.00 8.74
N ILE A 596 -7.43 -10.61 9.62
CA ILE A 596 -7.86 -11.80 10.37
C ILE A 596 -8.62 -11.40 11.64
N ARG A 597 -9.14 -12.41 12.35
CA ARG A 597 -9.96 -12.20 13.54
C ARG A 597 -9.21 -11.44 14.63
N GLY A 598 -9.81 -10.38 15.15
CA GLY A 598 -9.25 -9.58 16.25
C GLY A 598 -8.07 -8.68 15.87
N ASN A 599 -7.75 -8.55 14.58
CA ASN A 599 -6.71 -7.66 14.08
C ASN A 599 -7.31 -6.35 13.53
N ILE A 600 -6.47 -5.43 13.06
CA ILE A 600 -6.85 -4.05 12.77
C ILE A 600 -8.04 -3.92 11.81
N TRP A 601 -8.12 -4.76 10.78
CA TRP A 601 -9.19 -4.74 9.78
C TRP A 601 -10.28 -5.79 10.03
N ASP A 602 -10.44 -6.30 11.26
CA ASP A 602 -11.45 -7.30 11.59
C ASP A 602 -12.86 -6.89 11.14
N ASN A 603 -13.29 -5.65 11.41
CA ASN A 603 -14.59 -5.15 10.97
C ASN A 603 -14.70 -4.97 9.44
N PHE A 604 -13.61 -5.14 8.67
CA PHE A 604 -13.57 -4.95 7.22
C PHE A 604 -13.29 -6.23 6.44
N SER A 605 -13.41 -7.38 7.10
CA SER A 605 -13.44 -8.70 6.48
C SER A 605 -14.58 -9.56 7.06
N SER A 606 -15.12 -10.44 6.23
CA SER A 606 -16.21 -11.36 6.59
C SER A 606 -15.72 -12.51 7.47
N ASP A 607 -16.63 -13.12 8.22
CA ASP A 607 -16.32 -14.37 8.93
C ASP A 607 -16.02 -15.50 7.95
N SER A 608 -16.71 -15.52 6.80
CA SER A 608 -16.42 -16.46 5.72
C SER A 608 -14.98 -16.35 5.18
N TYR A 609 -14.37 -15.17 5.12
CA TYR A 609 -12.94 -15.03 4.83
C TYR A 609 -12.07 -15.54 5.98
N LYS A 610 -12.38 -15.13 7.21
CA LYS A 610 -11.62 -15.49 8.42
C LYS A 610 -11.70 -16.99 8.74
N ASP A 611 -12.64 -17.73 8.18
CA ASP A 611 -12.79 -19.16 8.36
C ASP A 611 -12.15 -19.99 7.24
N LEU A 612 -11.46 -19.37 6.27
CA LEU A 612 -10.75 -20.11 5.22
C LEU A 612 -9.68 -21.02 5.84
N PRO A 613 -9.62 -22.31 5.44
CA PRO A 613 -8.69 -23.27 6.02
C PRO A 613 -7.25 -23.01 5.57
N SER A 614 -6.28 -23.65 6.24
CA SER A 614 -4.90 -23.71 5.75
C SER A 614 -4.86 -24.40 4.37
N VAL A 615 -4.04 -23.86 3.47
CA VAL A 615 -3.80 -24.44 2.13
C VAL A 615 -2.69 -25.49 2.10
N GLY A 616 -2.18 -25.90 3.26
CA GLY A 616 -1.09 -26.88 3.38
C GLY A 616 0.28 -26.22 3.46
N SER A 617 1.28 -26.82 2.80
CA SER A 617 2.68 -26.40 2.91
C SER A 617 3.28 -26.00 1.56
N ILE A 618 4.23 -25.08 1.60
CA ILE A 618 5.03 -24.64 0.45
C ILE A 618 6.51 -24.91 0.68
N LYS A 619 7.29 -24.87 -0.40
CA LYS A 619 8.75 -24.85 -0.36
C LYS A 619 9.23 -23.40 -0.21
N VAL A 620 10.09 -23.15 0.77
CA VAL A 620 10.85 -21.91 0.96
C VAL A 620 12.35 -22.22 0.94
N TYR A 621 13.19 -21.21 0.82
CA TYR A 621 14.64 -21.39 0.64
C TYR A 621 15.41 -20.59 1.67
N HIS A 622 16.42 -21.22 2.28
CA HIS A 622 17.32 -20.57 3.20
C HIS A 622 18.12 -19.48 2.46
N PRO A 623 18.04 -18.19 2.86
CA PRO A 623 18.48 -17.07 2.04
C PRO A 623 20.00 -16.88 1.99
N VAL A 624 20.75 -17.73 2.69
CA VAL A 624 22.22 -17.76 2.68
C VAL A 624 22.81 -19.03 2.07
N THR A 625 22.12 -20.17 2.16
CA THR A 625 22.66 -21.46 1.66
C THR A 625 21.94 -21.93 0.39
N GLY A 626 20.70 -21.49 0.19
CA GLY A 626 19.80 -21.99 -0.85
C GLY A 626 19.13 -23.32 -0.51
N GLU A 627 19.31 -23.82 0.72
CA GLU A 627 18.67 -25.09 1.14
C GLU A 627 17.15 -24.96 1.14
N GLU A 628 16.46 -25.93 0.53
CA GLU A 628 15.01 -25.99 0.48
C GLU A 628 14.44 -26.45 1.83
N GLN A 629 13.39 -25.78 2.30
CA GLN A 629 12.68 -26.09 3.53
C GLN A 629 11.17 -26.11 3.29
N SER A 630 10.45 -26.95 4.04
CA SER A 630 8.98 -26.96 4.02
C SER A 630 8.44 -25.97 5.04
N TYR A 631 7.49 -25.12 4.62
CA TYR A 631 6.80 -24.17 5.47
C TYR A 631 5.29 -24.42 5.41
N SER A 632 4.68 -24.65 6.58
CA SER A 632 3.23 -24.88 6.70
C SER A 632 2.50 -23.54 6.83
N LEU A 633 1.55 -23.29 5.93
CA LEU A 633 0.80 -22.05 5.89
C LEU A 633 -0.32 -22.09 6.95
N PRO A 634 -0.52 -21.01 7.73
CA PRO A 634 -1.65 -20.92 8.64
C PRO A 634 -2.97 -20.77 7.88
N GLY A 635 -4.08 -21.18 8.49
CA GLY A 635 -5.43 -20.85 8.02
C GLY A 635 -5.88 -19.47 8.50
N GLY A 636 -7.19 -19.22 8.47
CA GLY A 636 -7.78 -18.00 9.02
C GLY A 636 -7.89 -16.85 8.01
N GLY A 637 -8.02 -17.16 6.73
CA GLY A 637 -7.97 -16.18 5.62
C GLY A 637 -6.63 -16.11 4.89
N ARG A 638 -5.58 -16.74 5.43
CA ARG A 638 -4.20 -16.69 4.92
C ARG A 638 -3.90 -17.80 3.90
N GLY A 639 -2.93 -17.56 3.03
CA GLY A 639 -2.43 -18.50 2.03
C GLY A 639 -3.13 -18.46 0.67
N TYR A 640 -3.95 -17.43 0.43
CA TYR A 640 -4.71 -17.27 -0.81
C TYR A 640 -4.37 -15.97 -1.54
N THR A 641 -4.41 -16.03 -2.87
CA THR A 641 -4.27 -14.86 -3.76
C THR A 641 -5.41 -14.86 -4.78
N ARG A 642 -5.98 -13.70 -5.03
CA ARG A 642 -6.91 -13.44 -6.13
C ARG A 642 -6.16 -13.37 -7.47
N PRO A 643 -6.63 -14.00 -8.56
CA PRO A 643 -6.04 -13.82 -9.89
C PRO A 643 -6.11 -12.35 -10.28
N ALA A 644 -4.98 -11.79 -10.72
CA ALA A 644 -4.98 -10.42 -11.24
C ALA A 644 -5.97 -10.28 -12.42
N SER A 645 -6.59 -9.11 -12.51
CA SER A 645 -7.39 -8.74 -13.68
C SER A 645 -6.44 -8.51 -14.84
N LEU A 646 -6.69 -9.14 -15.99
CA LEU A 646 -5.89 -8.89 -17.21
C LEU A 646 -6.48 -7.79 -18.11
N ILE A 647 -7.55 -7.10 -17.69
CA ILE A 647 -7.99 -5.88 -18.38
C ILE A 647 -6.80 -4.94 -18.56
N SER A 648 -6.59 -4.48 -19.79
CA SER A 648 -5.55 -3.49 -20.10
C SER A 648 -4.14 -3.92 -19.67
N LEU A 649 -3.88 -5.24 -19.68
CA LEU A 649 -2.63 -5.85 -19.22
C LEU A 649 -1.38 -5.22 -19.85
N TRP A 650 -1.49 -4.77 -21.10
CA TRP A 650 -0.44 -4.07 -21.84
C TRP A 650 0.02 -2.78 -21.16
N SER A 651 -0.85 -2.15 -20.37
CA SER A 651 -0.57 -0.87 -19.69
C SER A 651 -0.09 -1.04 -18.24
N THR A 652 -0.20 -2.23 -17.66
CA THR A 652 0.02 -2.46 -16.22
C THR A 652 1.28 -3.25 -15.87
N ALA A 653 2.13 -3.53 -16.86
CA ALA A 653 3.44 -4.14 -16.63
C ALA A 653 4.35 -3.22 -15.79
N PRO A 654 5.29 -3.75 -14.98
CA PRO A 654 5.70 -5.16 -14.86
C PRO A 654 4.68 -6.09 -14.17
N PHE A 655 4.98 -7.39 -14.11
CA PHE A 655 4.05 -8.41 -13.61
C PHE A 655 4.45 -9.03 -12.26
N LEU A 656 3.55 -9.89 -11.77
CA LEU A 656 3.39 -10.34 -10.38
C LEU A 656 2.91 -9.24 -9.44
N LEU A 657 2.51 -9.64 -8.22
CA LEU A 657 1.92 -8.74 -7.23
C LEU A 657 2.85 -7.59 -6.83
N ASN A 658 4.15 -7.70 -7.08
CA ASN A 658 5.20 -6.81 -6.59
C ASN A 658 6.08 -6.25 -7.73
N ASN A 659 5.64 -6.31 -8.99
CA ASN A 659 6.36 -5.81 -10.17
C ASN A 659 7.78 -6.40 -10.34
N THR A 660 7.97 -7.68 -9.99
CA THR A 660 9.29 -8.33 -10.03
C THR A 660 9.58 -9.08 -11.34
N VAL A 661 8.61 -9.22 -12.24
CA VAL A 661 8.79 -9.89 -13.52
C VAL A 661 8.65 -8.88 -14.65
N GLY A 662 9.76 -8.59 -15.31
CA GLY A 662 9.89 -7.63 -16.38
C GLY A 662 10.50 -6.28 -15.96
N THR A 663 10.78 -5.45 -16.95
CA THR A 663 11.50 -4.19 -16.80
C THR A 663 10.53 -3.01 -16.69
N PHE A 664 10.73 -2.16 -15.67
CA PHE A 664 10.00 -0.90 -15.53
C PHE A 664 10.56 0.18 -16.47
N ASN A 665 9.67 1.00 -17.03
CA ASN A 665 10.01 2.19 -17.81
C ASN A 665 9.30 3.43 -17.22
N PRO A 666 10.02 4.53 -16.88
CA PRO A 666 9.41 5.74 -16.31
C PRO A 666 8.58 6.56 -17.30
N SER A 667 8.70 6.31 -18.61
CA SER A 667 7.87 6.97 -19.62
C SER A 667 6.46 6.37 -19.65
N PRO A 668 5.40 7.19 -19.63
CA PRO A 668 4.03 6.69 -19.75
C PRO A 668 3.55 6.47 -21.18
N SER A 669 4.43 6.64 -22.18
CA SER A 669 4.07 6.47 -23.59
C SER A 669 3.61 5.04 -23.90
N VAL A 670 2.78 4.89 -24.95
CA VAL A 670 2.33 3.59 -25.44
C VAL A 670 3.52 2.68 -25.78
N GLU A 671 4.57 3.25 -26.40
CA GLU A 671 5.78 2.50 -26.72
C GLU A 671 6.50 1.94 -25.49
N ALA A 672 6.71 2.78 -24.47
CA ALA A 672 7.36 2.38 -23.24
C ALA A 672 6.56 1.28 -22.50
N ARG A 673 5.23 1.44 -22.43
CA ARG A 673 4.32 0.44 -21.86
C ARG A 673 4.41 -0.89 -22.63
N MET A 674 4.44 -0.85 -23.96
CA MET A 674 4.57 -2.06 -24.79
C MET A 674 5.94 -2.73 -24.64
N GLN A 675 7.03 -1.98 -24.46
CA GLN A 675 8.35 -2.56 -24.14
C GLN A 675 8.31 -3.29 -22.79
N SER A 676 7.75 -2.66 -21.75
CA SER A 676 7.57 -3.28 -20.44
C SER A 676 6.66 -4.50 -20.51
N PHE A 677 5.53 -4.42 -21.23
CA PHE A 677 4.61 -5.54 -21.45
C PHE A 677 5.32 -6.72 -22.11
N GLN A 678 6.02 -6.49 -23.22
CA GLN A 678 6.66 -7.56 -24.00
C GLN A 678 7.73 -8.28 -23.16
N ASP A 679 8.59 -7.54 -22.49
CA ASP A 679 9.62 -8.12 -21.60
C ASP A 679 8.98 -8.90 -20.44
N SER A 680 7.94 -8.34 -19.81
CA SER A 680 7.25 -8.96 -18.69
C SER A 680 6.52 -10.24 -19.11
N ILE A 681 5.80 -10.24 -20.25
CA ILE A 681 5.01 -11.40 -20.67
C ILE A 681 5.89 -12.55 -21.15
N GLU A 682 7.00 -12.25 -21.84
CA GLU A 682 7.98 -13.27 -22.23
C GLU A 682 8.64 -13.92 -21.02
N GLN A 683 8.92 -13.16 -19.96
CA GLN A 683 9.44 -13.69 -18.69
C GLN A 683 8.37 -14.44 -17.87
N MET A 684 7.10 -14.00 -17.93
CA MET A 684 6.01 -14.73 -17.29
C MET A 684 5.81 -16.11 -17.91
N LEU A 685 5.86 -16.21 -19.23
CA LEU A 685 5.70 -17.45 -20.00
C LEU A 685 7.01 -18.25 -20.17
N LEU A 686 8.12 -17.76 -19.59
CA LEU A 686 9.46 -18.35 -19.71
C LEU A 686 9.87 -18.63 -21.16
N ILE A 687 9.51 -17.71 -22.08
CA ILE A 687 10.18 -17.56 -23.37
C ILE A 687 11.57 -16.95 -23.13
N LYS A 688 11.62 -15.98 -22.21
CA LYS A 688 12.84 -15.36 -21.69
C LYS A 688 13.03 -15.80 -20.25
N GLU A 689 14.26 -16.09 -19.84
CA GLU A 689 14.55 -16.40 -18.44
C GLU A 689 14.30 -15.19 -17.54
N ARG A 690 13.80 -15.45 -16.34
CA ARG A 690 13.71 -14.45 -15.27
C ARG A 690 15.09 -14.21 -14.66
N GLU A 691 15.26 -13.06 -14.02
CA GLU A 691 16.45 -12.75 -13.24
C GLU A 691 16.71 -13.82 -12.16
N LYS A 692 17.99 -14.18 -11.99
CA LYS A 692 18.47 -15.14 -11.00
C LYS A 692 19.20 -14.43 -9.87
N ASP A 693 19.23 -15.06 -8.70
CA ASP A 693 19.87 -14.50 -7.52
C ASP A 693 21.36 -14.21 -7.73
N SER A 694 21.79 -12.98 -7.45
CA SER A 694 23.19 -12.56 -7.64
C SER A 694 24.19 -13.19 -6.65
N VAL A 695 23.71 -13.83 -5.58
CA VAL A 695 24.54 -14.47 -4.55
C VAL A 695 24.44 -15.99 -4.61
N LEU A 696 23.23 -16.52 -4.78
CA LEU A 696 22.93 -17.95 -4.74
C LEU A 696 22.77 -18.59 -6.12
N GLY A 697 22.65 -17.80 -7.19
CA GLY A 697 22.44 -18.29 -8.55
C GLY A 697 21.25 -19.26 -8.62
N ASP A 698 21.48 -20.43 -9.23
CA ASP A 698 20.47 -21.47 -9.42
C ASP A 698 20.08 -22.26 -8.16
N LYS A 699 20.71 -21.97 -7.00
CA LYS A 699 20.32 -22.64 -5.73
C LYS A 699 18.94 -22.23 -5.24
N VAL A 700 18.41 -21.11 -5.75
CA VAL A 700 17.05 -20.64 -5.46
C VAL A 700 16.33 -20.34 -6.78
N PRO A 701 15.00 -20.50 -6.86
CA PRO A 701 14.26 -20.40 -8.13
C PRO A 701 13.91 -18.95 -8.52
N GLY A 702 14.76 -17.98 -8.20
CA GLY A 702 14.49 -16.56 -8.42
C GLY A 702 15.47 -15.63 -7.72
N VAL A 703 15.03 -14.42 -7.37
CA VAL A 703 15.80 -13.36 -6.70
C VAL A 703 15.37 -13.19 -5.25
N ILE A 704 16.32 -12.92 -4.36
CA ILE A 704 16.09 -12.42 -3.00
C ILE A 704 16.53 -10.95 -2.92
N ASP A 705 15.68 -10.09 -2.37
CA ASP A 705 16.01 -8.68 -2.14
C ASP A 705 17.08 -8.52 -1.08
N ARG A 706 18.11 -7.73 -1.40
CA ARG A 706 19.28 -7.52 -0.54
C ARG A 706 19.65 -6.06 -0.42
N THR A 707 20.27 -5.73 0.71
CA THR A 707 20.89 -4.43 0.92
C THR A 707 21.88 -4.13 -0.19
N THR A 708 21.78 -2.95 -0.80
CA THR A 708 22.63 -2.54 -1.92
C THR A 708 23.98 -2.00 -1.46
N THR A 709 24.04 -1.46 -0.24
CA THR A 709 25.24 -0.92 0.39
C THR A 709 25.33 -1.36 1.86
N ARG A 710 26.46 -1.10 2.51
CA ARG A 710 26.55 -1.15 3.97
C ARG A 710 25.58 -0.14 4.56
N CYS A 711 24.72 -0.60 5.46
CA CYS A 711 23.71 0.24 6.09
C CYS A 711 23.60 -0.01 7.59
N TYR A 712 22.81 0.83 8.26
CA TYR A 712 22.60 0.81 9.69
C TYR A 712 21.14 1.11 10.01
N LEU A 713 20.65 0.57 11.12
CA LEU A 713 19.42 1.04 11.74
C LEU A 713 19.74 2.31 12.54
N ARG A 714 19.22 3.46 12.10
CA ARG A 714 19.51 4.77 12.70
C ARG A 714 18.31 5.36 13.41
N VAL A 715 18.56 5.98 14.57
CA VAL A 715 17.61 6.83 15.29
C VAL A 715 18.25 8.19 15.50
N PRO A 716 17.82 9.27 14.80
CA PRO A 716 18.39 10.60 14.97
C PRO A 716 18.31 11.11 16.42
N SER A 717 19.28 11.92 16.83
CA SER A 717 19.45 12.42 18.20
C SER A 717 18.22 13.16 18.78
N GLY A 718 17.46 13.85 17.93
CA GLY A 718 16.20 14.52 18.30
C GLY A 718 15.12 13.55 18.81
N TYR A 719 15.20 12.28 18.46
CA TYR A 719 14.23 11.24 18.80
C TYR A 719 14.72 10.22 19.84
N VAL A 720 15.99 10.32 20.26
CA VAL A 720 16.51 9.48 21.35
C VAL A 720 15.79 9.85 22.66
N PRO A 721 15.18 8.88 23.38
CA PRO A 721 14.48 9.17 24.63
C PRO A 721 15.38 9.91 25.63
N GLU A 722 14.85 10.94 26.31
CA GLU A 722 15.62 11.73 27.29
C GLU A 722 16.20 10.87 28.40
N GLY A 723 15.45 9.84 28.81
CA GLY A 723 15.91 8.84 29.78
C GLY A 723 16.97 7.87 29.26
N LEU A 724 17.49 8.01 28.03
CA LEU A 724 18.64 7.28 27.47
C LEU A 724 19.81 8.24 27.13
N LYS A 725 19.56 9.54 27.04
CA LYS A 725 20.58 10.58 26.84
C LYS A 725 21.51 10.64 28.07
N GLY A 726 22.82 10.78 27.85
CA GLY A 726 23.84 10.80 28.91
C GLY A 726 24.32 9.41 29.37
N TRP A 727 23.49 8.61 30.06
CA TRP A 727 23.95 7.29 30.54
C TRP A 727 24.02 6.23 29.42
N GLY A 728 23.19 6.35 28.37
CA GLY A 728 23.28 5.49 27.18
C GLY A 728 24.56 5.73 26.39
N GLU A 729 24.99 7.00 26.27
CA GLU A 729 26.30 7.40 25.73
C GLU A 729 27.45 6.83 26.59
N THR A 730 27.25 6.73 27.90
CA THR A 730 28.25 6.18 28.84
C THR A 730 28.31 4.64 28.84
N LEU A 731 27.16 3.96 28.72
CA LEU A 731 27.04 2.50 28.84
C LEU A 731 27.11 1.77 27.49
N PHE A 732 26.75 2.45 26.39
CA PHE A 732 26.76 1.92 25.02
C PHE A 732 27.38 2.92 24.02
N PRO A 733 28.61 3.41 24.26
CA PRO A 733 29.25 4.43 23.41
C PRO A 733 29.48 3.98 21.96
N SER A 734 29.46 2.66 21.69
CA SER A 734 29.57 2.11 20.34
C SER A 734 28.26 2.12 19.54
N ILE A 735 27.14 2.51 20.15
CA ILE A 735 25.79 2.48 19.57
C ILE A 735 25.09 3.84 19.71
N VAL A 736 25.48 4.68 20.67
CA VAL A 736 24.89 6.01 20.92
C VAL A 736 25.96 7.08 20.74
N GLY A 737 25.79 7.97 19.76
CA GLY A 737 26.68 9.10 19.46
C GLY A 737 25.93 10.44 19.30
N GLU A 738 26.66 11.52 18.99
CA GLU A 738 26.08 12.88 18.90
C GLU A 738 24.94 13.01 17.88
N GLN A 739 24.96 12.20 16.82
CA GLN A 739 23.91 12.17 15.79
C GLN A 739 22.75 11.22 16.11
N GLY A 740 22.83 10.42 17.19
CA GLY A 740 21.78 9.51 17.63
C GLY A 740 22.23 8.07 17.88
N ILE A 741 21.32 7.10 17.69
CA ILE A 741 21.59 5.66 17.84
C ILE A 741 21.89 5.05 16.47
N GLU A 742 22.96 4.27 16.37
CA GLU A 742 23.31 3.50 15.17
C GLU A 742 23.51 2.02 15.53
N ILE A 743 22.72 1.13 14.92
CA ILE A 743 22.83 -0.32 15.10
C ILE A 743 23.28 -0.94 13.76
N GLY A 744 24.45 -1.56 13.76
CA GLY A 744 25.07 -2.18 12.59
C GLY A 744 26.56 -2.43 12.84
N PRO A 745 27.37 -2.63 11.78
CA PRO A 745 26.99 -2.53 10.37
C PRO A 745 26.14 -3.71 9.89
N ILE A 746 25.17 -3.43 9.02
CA ILE A 746 24.51 -4.43 8.19
C ILE A 746 25.24 -4.42 6.84
N PRO A 747 25.94 -5.51 6.47
CA PRO A 747 26.76 -5.51 5.26
C PRO A 747 25.89 -5.45 4.00
N PRO A 748 26.46 -5.01 2.85
CA PRO A 748 25.80 -5.15 1.56
C PRO A 748 25.51 -6.63 1.29
N ARG A 749 24.54 -6.89 0.41
CA ARG A 749 24.09 -8.24 0.04
C ARG A 749 23.44 -9.02 1.20
N THR A 750 23.01 -8.35 2.27
CA THR A 750 22.22 -8.97 3.34
C THR A 750 20.76 -9.05 2.89
N PRO A 751 20.09 -10.22 2.94
CA PRO A 751 18.67 -10.32 2.63
C PRO A 751 17.85 -9.36 3.48
N VAL A 752 17.12 -8.44 2.84
CA VAL A 752 16.42 -7.35 3.54
C VAL A 752 15.36 -7.94 4.47
N SER A 753 14.53 -8.84 3.97
CA SER A 753 13.41 -9.38 4.75
C SER A 753 13.82 -10.28 5.94
N LEU A 754 15.11 -10.57 6.16
CA LEU A 754 15.57 -11.22 7.40
C LEU A 754 15.29 -10.36 8.63
N LEU A 755 15.36 -9.03 8.50
CA LEU A 755 15.04 -8.10 9.58
C LEU A 755 13.60 -7.56 9.45
N ALA A 756 13.15 -7.25 8.23
CA ALA A 756 11.82 -6.67 8.02
C ALA A 756 10.67 -7.62 8.41
N ASN A 757 10.87 -8.94 8.31
CA ASN A 757 9.85 -9.93 8.64
C ASN A 757 9.90 -10.40 10.11
N LEU A 758 10.73 -9.78 10.96
CA LEU A 758 10.91 -10.24 12.34
C LEU A 758 9.67 -10.04 13.18
N MET A 759 9.15 -11.16 13.69
CA MET A 759 8.12 -11.17 14.71
C MET A 759 8.74 -10.91 16.08
N VAL A 760 8.97 -9.64 16.44
CA VAL A 760 9.49 -9.33 17.78
C VAL A 760 8.45 -9.65 18.85
N ARG A 761 7.17 -9.46 18.55
CA ARG A 761 6.05 -9.83 19.42
C ARG A 761 4.98 -10.59 18.62
N PRO A 762 4.53 -11.76 19.07
CA PRO A 762 3.49 -12.51 18.38
C PRO A 762 2.10 -11.91 18.60
N GLU A 763 1.28 -11.92 17.55
CA GLU A 763 -0.13 -11.50 17.56
C GLU A 763 -1.07 -12.62 18.01
N GLU A 764 -0.79 -13.85 17.57
CA GLU A 764 -1.60 -15.05 17.84
C GLU A 764 -0.74 -16.13 18.49
N MET A 765 -0.54 -16.05 19.81
CA MET A 765 0.12 -17.13 20.56
C MET A 765 -0.51 -17.32 21.94
N GLY A 766 -0.69 -18.59 22.33
CA GLY A 766 -1.00 -18.95 23.71
C GLY A 766 0.14 -18.55 24.66
N LEU A 767 -0.14 -18.53 25.97
CA LEU A 767 0.82 -18.10 26.99
C LEU A 767 2.15 -18.87 26.92
N TRP A 768 2.10 -20.19 26.70
CA TRP A 768 3.28 -21.05 26.67
C TRP A 768 4.11 -20.89 25.40
N ASP A 769 3.46 -20.82 24.23
CA ASP A 769 4.15 -20.56 22.96
C ASP A 769 4.84 -19.20 22.97
N ARG A 770 4.21 -18.21 23.60
CA ARG A 770 4.79 -16.88 23.82
C ARG A 770 6.05 -16.93 24.67
N LEU A 771 6.09 -17.70 25.76
CA LEU A 771 7.31 -17.86 26.56
C LEU A 771 8.45 -18.49 25.73
N GLY A 772 8.14 -19.46 24.88
CA GLY A 772 9.10 -20.05 23.95
C GLY A 772 9.62 -19.04 22.93
N HIS A 773 8.73 -18.22 22.38
CA HIS A 773 9.05 -17.13 21.45
C HIS A 773 9.95 -16.06 22.11
N ASP A 774 9.56 -15.56 23.28
CA ASP A 774 10.31 -14.53 24.01
C ASP A 774 11.72 -15.02 24.36
N ARG A 775 11.89 -16.32 24.65
CA ARG A 775 13.21 -16.94 24.86
C ARG A 775 14.06 -16.93 23.59
N LYS A 776 13.47 -17.23 22.42
CA LYS A 776 14.18 -17.17 21.12
C LYS A 776 14.60 -15.73 20.79
N VAL A 777 13.72 -14.74 21.02
CA VAL A 777 14.05 -13.32 20.85
C VAL A 777 15.20 -12.91 21.77
N LEU A 778 15.17 -13.31 23.05
CA LEU A 778 16.26 -13.03 23.98
C LEU A 778 17.58 -13.66 23.53
N HIS A 779 17.56 -14.91 23.07
CA HIS A 779 18.75 -15.58 22.54
C HIS A 779 19.30 -14.84 21.32
N LEU A 780 18.45 -14.44 20.37
CA LEU A 780 18.86 -13.65 19.20
C LEU A 780 19.53 -12.34 19.62
N VAL A 781 18.95 -11.58 20.55
CA VAL A 781 19.51 -10.31 21.02
C VAL A 781 20.88 -10.51 21.68
N LEU A 782 21.04 -11.55 22.51
CA LEU A 782 22.32 -11.87 23.15
C LEU A 782 23.38 -12.28 22.12
N ASP A 783 22.99 -13.04 21.10
CA ASP A 783 23.89 -13.49 20.04
C ASP A 783 24.27 -12.34 19.10
N ILE A 784 23.34 -11.46 18.72
CA ILE A 784 23.62 -10.20 18.00
C ILE A 784 24.67 -9.39 18.77
N LYS A 785 24.46 -9.18 20.08
CA LYS A 785 25.42 -8.45 20.92
C LYS A 785 26.80 -9.11 20.93
N ARG A 786 26.86 -10.44 21.03
CA ARG A 786 28.11 -11.20 20.98
C ARG A 786 28.79 -11.03 19.62
N LYS A 787 28.03 -11.13 18.51
CA LYS A 787 28.56 -10.99 17.14
C LYS A 787 29.07 -9.58 16.85
N PHE A 788 28.39 -8.53 17.30
CA PHE A 788 28.92 -7.17 17.19
C PHE A 788 30.20 -6.98 18.02
N LYS A 789 30.32 -7.63 19.18
CA LYS A 789 31.59 -7.63 19.93
C LYS A 789 32.70 -8.38 19.19
N GLU A 790 32.39 -9.50 18.52
CA GLU A 790 33.35 -10.26 17.70
C GLU A 790 33.81 -9.47 16.47
N LEU A 791 32.98 -8.57 15.93
CA LEU A 791 33.31 -7.75 14.76
C LEU A 791 34.42 -6.72 15.00
N GLY A 792 34.56 -6.25 16.24
CA GLY A 792 35.45 -5.12 16.56
C GLY A 792 34.96 -3.79 15.97
N ASP A 793 35.79 -2.76 16.04
CA ASP A 793 35.36 -1.38 15.81
C ASP A 793 35.25 -0.98 14.34
N ASN A 794 36.01 -1.62 13.43
CA ASN A 794 36.06 -1.27 12.00
C ASN A 794 36.13 -2.51 11.09
N PRO A 795 35.09 -3.38 11.09
CA PRO A 795 35.10 -4.56 10.24
C PRO A 795 34.98 -4.19 8.76
N THR A 796 35.67 -4.91 7.89
CA THR A 796 35.38 -4.94 6.44
C THR A 796 34.01 -5.58 6.16
N ASP A 797 33.43 -5.35 4.98
CA ASP A 797 32.14 -5.95 4.62
C ASP A 797 32.20 -7.49 4.63
N ALA A 798 33.30 -8.08 4.15
CA ALA A 798 33.49 -9.52 4.16
C ALA A 798 33.53 -10.08 5.60
N GLN A 799 34.22 -9.40 6.52
CA GLN A 799 34.23 -9.80 7.93
C GLN A 799 32.84 -9.68 8.56
N ALA A 800 32.12 -8.58 8.28
CA ALA A 800 30.74 -8.39 8.72
C ALA A 800 29.82 -9.52 8.24
N GLN A 801 29.91 -9.89 6.96
CA GLN A 801 29.14 -10.99 6.39
C GLN A 801 29.43 -12.32 7.10
N GLU A 802 30.70 -12.69 7.25
CA GLU A 802 31.07 -13.98 7.86
C GLU A 802 30.68 -14.08 9.35
N VAL A 803 30.85 -13.01 10.13
CA VAL A 803 30.54 -13.03 11.57
C VAL A 803 29.04 -13.01 11.83
N LEU A 804 28.26 -12.29 11.00
CA LEU A 804 26.81 -12.14 11.17
C LEU A 804 26.00 -13.28 10.50
N LYS A 805 26.58 -13.96 9.51
CA LYS A 805 25.95 -15.09 8.79
C LYS A 805 25.27 -16.13 9.69
N PRO A 806 25.85 -16.58 10.83
CA PRO A 806 25.20 -17.54 11.73
C PRO A 806 23.91 -17.04 12.40
N LEU A 807 23.59 -15.75 12.31
CA LEU A 807 22.34 -15.20 12.83
C LEU A 807 21.14 -15.50 11.92
N ALA A 808 21.38 -15.89 10.65
CA ALA A 808 20.33 -16.11 9.67
C ALA A 808 19.28 -17.14 10.14
N ASP A 809 19.71 -18.28 10.70
CA ASP A 809 18.81 -19.31 11.20
C ASP A 809 17.90 -18.79 12.33
N GLN A 810 18.47 -17.98 13.24
CA GLN A 810 17.73 -17.41 14.37
C GLN A 810 16.71 -16.37 13.90
N LEU A 811 17.10 -15.55 12.92
CA LEU A 811 16.23 -14.56 12.28
C LEU A 811 15.08 -15.24 11.53
N MET A 812 15.38 -16.29 10.75
CA MET A 812 14.36 -17.09 10.06
C MET A 812 13.39 -17.76 11.01
N ALA A 813 13.88 -18.31 12.13
CA ALA A 813 13.05 -18.94 13.15
C ALA A 813 12.06 -17.97 13.85
N LEU A 814 12.28 -16.66 13.68
CA LEU A 814 11.44 -15.57 14.17
C LEU A 814 10.73 -14.82 13.04
N SER A 815 10.83 -15.28 11.80
CA SER A 815 10.22 -14.61 10.64
C SER A 815 8.73 -14.94 10.53
N LYS A 816 7.89 -13.92 10.32
CA LYS A 816 6.46 -14.12 9.96
C LYS A 816 6.27 -14.64 8.54
N CYS A 817 7.20 -14.34 7.64
CA CYS A 817 7.21 -14.87 6.29
C CYS A 817 8.64 -15.32 5.92
N PRO A 818 8.93 -16.63 5.93
CA PRO A 818 10.25 -17.16 5.57
C PRO A 818 10.43 -17.36 4.05
N ASP A 819 9.57 -16.79 3.21
CA ASP A 819 9.69 -16.86 1.75
C ASP A 819 10.39 -15.62 1.20
N TYR A 820 11.69 -15.75 0.95
CA TYR A 820 12.54 -14.64 0.52
C TYR A 820 12.61 -14.43 -1.01
N VAL A 821 12.09 -15.38 -1.80
CA VAL A 821 12.22 -15.35 -3.26
C VAL A 821 11.05 -14.58 -3.87
N VAL A 822 11.31 -13.47 -4.54
CA VAL A 822 10.28 -12.48 -4.86
C VAL A 822 9.70 -12.55 -6.27
N ASN A 823 10.41 -13.15 -7.24
CA ASN A 823 10.03 -13.21 -8.66
C ASN A 823 9.65 -14.61 -9.16
N ARG A 824 9.35 -15.55 -8.25
CA ARG A 824 8.99 -16.95 -8.58
C ARG A 824 7.47 -17.16 -8.72
N GLY A 825 7.10 -18.34 -9.22
CA GLY A 825 5.71 -18.78 -9.33
C GLY A 825 5.02 -18.38 -10.63
N HIS A 826 3.73 -18.72 -10.69
CA HIS A 826 2.86 -18.58 -11.85
C HIS A 826 3.43 -19.32 -13.09
N TYR A 827 3.64 -20.63 -12.95
CA TYR A 827 4.30 -21.47 -13.96
C TYR A 827 3.37 -22.14 -14.98
N PHE A 828 2.09 -21.75 -15.02
CA PHE A 828 1.11 -22.27 -16.00
C PHE A 828 1.62 -22.09 -17.44
N GLY A 829 1.54 -23.13 -18.27
CA GLY A 829 2.00 -23.07 -19.66
C GLY A 829 3.51 -23.19 -19.85
N THR A 830 4.31 -23.13 -18.78
CA THR A 830 5.78 -23.04 -18.89
C THR A 830 6.51 -24.38 -18.89
N GLY A 831 5.84 -25.46 -18.48
CA GLY A 831 6.46 -26.77 -18.20
C GLY A 831 7.12 -26.92 -16.82
N ARG A 832 7.23 -25.85 -16.02
CA ARG A 832 7.78 -25.91 -14.64
C ARG A 832 6.73 -26.20 -13.55
N PHE A 833 5.45 -26.23 -13.91
CA PHE A 833 4.35 -26.48 -12.98
C PHE A 833 4.21 -27.98 -12.62
N GLY A 834 4.76 -28.88 -13.44
CA GLY A 834 4.74 -30.32 -13.23
C GLY A 834 3.46 -31.03 -13.70
N ASP A 835 2.61 -30.38 -14.50
CA ASP A 835 1.48 -31.01 -15.20
C ASP A 835 1.71 -31.07 -16.73
N ASP A 836 0.76 -31.66 -17.46
CA ASP A 836 0.84 -31.85 -18.91
C ASP A 836 0.62 -30.55 -19.72
N SER A 837 0.51 -29.37 -19.10
CA SER A 837 0.19 -28.10 -19.76
C SER A 837 1.39 -27.37 -20.39
N HIS A 838 2.39 -28.09 -20.90
CA HIS A 838 3.55 -27.46 -21.53
C HIS A 838 3.18 -26.86 -22.90
N LEU A 839 3.25 -25.54 -23.02
CA LEU A 839 3.05 -24.83 -24.29
C LEU A 839 4.37 -24.71 -25.05
N SER A 840 4.32 -24.90 -26.36
CA SER A 840 5.48 -24.58 -27.20
C SER A 840 5.76 -23.08 -27.21
N ASP A 841 6.97 -22.68 -27.58
CA ASP A 841 7.32 -21.27 -27.69
C ASP A 841 6.50 -20.50 -28.74
N GLN A 842 6.00 -21.21 -29.76
CA GLN A 842 5.07 -20.65 -30.73
C GLN A 842 3.68 -20.47 -30.13
N ASP A 843 3.16 -21.45 -29.38
CA ASP A 843 1.87 -21.33 -28.69
C ASP A 843 1.88 -20.15 -27.71
N LYS A 844 2.97 -19.99 -26.94
CA LYS A 844 3.13 -18.84 -26.04
C LYS A 844 3.11 -17.51 -26.80
N ARG A 845 3.70 -17.44 -28.00
CA ARG A 845 3.68 -16.23 -28.84
C ARG A 845 2.31 -15.95 -29.42
N ASP A 846 1.57 -16.98 -29.82
CA ASP A 846 0.20 -16.85 -30.31
C ASP A 846 -0.76 -16.42 -29.19
N LEU A 847 -0.56 -16.95 -27.98
CA LEU A 847 -1.23 -16.46 -26.77
C LEU A 847 -0.94 -14.97 -26.54
N ILE A 848 0.33 -14.52 -26.62
CA ILE A 848 0.69 -13.11 -26.46
C ILE A 848 -0.06 -12.21 -27.46
N GLU A 849 -0.23 -12.62 -28.72
CA GLU A 849 -1.00 -11.82 -29.69
C GLU A 849 -2.46 -11.63 -29.27
N PHE A 850 -3.08 -12.65 -28.67
CA PHE A 850 -4.42 -12.50 -28.11
C PHE A 850 -4.44 -11.61 -26.85
N LEU A 851 -3.46 -11.75 -25.96
CA LEU A 851 -3.37 -10.92 -24.75
C LEU A 851 -3.19 -9.42 -25.04
N LYS A 852 -2.60 -9.04 -26.18
CA LYS A 852 -2.51 -7.63 -26.62
C LYS A 852 -3.87 -7.00 -26.91
N THR A 853 -4.93 -7.80 -27.09
CA THR A 853 -6.29 -7.31 -27.36
C THR A 853 -7.08 -6.93 -26.10
N PHE A 854 -6.54 -7.21 -24.91
CA PHE A 854 -7.21 -7.09 -23.62
C PHE A 854 -7.29 -5.67 -23.05
#